data_AF-A0A9W8Z2A9-F1
#
_entry.id   AF-A0A9W8Z2A9-F1
#
_cell.length_a   1.000
_cell.length_b   1.000
_cell.length_c   1.000
_cell.angle_alpha   90.00
_cell.angle_beta   90.00
_cell.angle_gamma   90.00
#
_symmetry.space_group_name_H-M   'P 1'
#
loop_
_entity.id
_entity.type
_entity.pdbx_description
1 polymer ?
#
loop_
_entity_poly.entity_id
_entity_poly.type
_entity_poly.pdbx_seq_one_letter_code
_entity_poly.pdbx_strand_id
1 'polypeptide(L)'
;MASDKPDTPCIHQRRAIQNGESIASADGHTAPCSLCKTESHQALIYRLKLIAGLLAPFALQALDVTIIASALPFIATDFHEVAQLNWIVSAFNLTSAAFIPFWGQMADIFGRHASLQAVLLLMTLGSALCTGAPTSSFPLLLLGRGFQGVACAGISVLVRVIISDKVSLQENAKNWSFFALTGGCSYAIGPVIGGYLTSASWRWCFAINLPICVLGIMVVFFVLRKELVGPQPLQGVDADTKMTGSRDIGPTVWKRLMTIDVGGQLLFLFGFGLIILAFTWAGDTYAWNSYEVLIPLILGVLIALAWLGYEYLMAPHRVLGKRFSAQNPMIPWHFIKNRNVGLLFYINFSTGMAIYSVLYYVDLYFTLILGYSASKAGVQLLYYTPGIATGVYLAMLFCNAWPRSTFLPLFLGSTIEALGIGLLAWAMSTGHTASIFGMVAFSGVGTGLRFMPGTLHAVGFFPDNIASIVSLMGIAMPFGGAVALTIMTTVYNNLVAEDPKMAMVWAFVAICPFMGVCILCAACLGNVAIVKPKPGEEGEEQKHDVTNGSYLLALLRRRKGKSGGDDSEMGQGQGEMHELAVGKKSDEMPIASILLLHRVQTSTSFPSAHVFPGGNLSSFHEPALPPIDSPEYHQDSPAYRLAALRETFEESGILLAKRPNSDALVHPDLETATAARKAIHADKVKFSTWVEDTMQARLCADDLVPFTRWITPPWNKGKRFTTQMYLGFMPLSAPATSHVVDVHQTPTSDGGIEHTAATFAPASEWLARQQRGEVFLFPPQCFLLTMVARVFAAVSVDAAGYEAQRAALLRFVRAGTPVGRSVRSRETAGIPWTEKVMSPEVLFRRESDGRLVLGVDKPGLELKGTGRGGDYERVVLVNFTKEGPRDVEVRDRAEVMDEQKSGMKEKILKL
;
A
#
# COMPACT_ATOMS: atom_id res chain seq x y z
N MET A 1 27.25 -17.45 25.38
CA MET A 1 26.91 -16.48 26.43
C MET A 1 25.72 -15.67 25.96
N ALA A 2 24.51 -16.11 26.33
CA ALA A 2 23.26 -15.42 25.99
C ALA A 2 23.04 -14.32 27.04
N SER A 3 22.76 -13.10 26.59
CA SER A 3 22.55 -11.95 27.48
C SER A 3 21.17 -12.02 28.14
N ASP A 4 21.15 -12.07 29.46
CA ASP A 4 19.99 -11.72 30.29
C ASP A 4 19.57 -10.28 30.01
N LYS A 5 18.58 -10.10 29.13
CA LYS A 5 17.75 -8.90 29.10
C LYS A 5 16.41 -9.27 29.71
N PRO A 6 15.81 -8.43 30.57
CA PRO A 6 14.48 -8.70 31.10
C PRO A 6 13.50 -8.87 29.93
N ASP A 7 12.82 -10.02 29.89
CA ASP A 7 11.88 -10.36 28.82
C ASP A 7 10.74 -9.35 28.82
N THR A 8 10.78 -8.40 27.87
CA THR A 8 9.65 -7.52 27.61
C THR A 8 8.41 -8.39 27.38
N PRO A 9 7.32 -8.22 28.15
CA PRO A 9 6.14 -9.08 28.02
C PRO A 9 5.61 -9.01 26.58
N CYS A 10 5.30 -10.16 25.98
CA CYS A 10 4.72 -10.27 24.64
C CYS A 10 3.29 -9.70 24.60
N ILE A 11 2.68 -9.51 23.42
CA ILE A 11 1.32 -8.93 23.35
C ILE A 11 0.30 -9.72 24.18
N HIS A 12 0.41 -11.05 24.18
CA HIS A 12 -0.49 -11.94 24.94
C HIS A 12 -0.23 -11.87 26.44
N GLN A 13 1.03 -11.75 26.86
CA GLN A 13 1.37 -11.54 28.26
C GLN A 13 0.97 -10.14 28.72
N ARG A 14 1.12 -9.11 27.88
CA ARG A 14 0.60 -7.77 28.17
C ARG A 14 -0.93 -7.79 28.28
N ARG A 15 -1.62 -8.52 27.40
CA ARG A 15 -3.06 -8.75 27.49
C ARG A 15 -3.44 -9.55 28.75
N ALA A 16 -2.68 -10.56 29.13
CA ALA A 16 -2.90 -11.36 30.35
C ALA A 16 -2.68 -10.53 31.63
N ILE A 17 -1.58 -9.75 31.70
CA ILE A 17 -1.34 -8.74 32.75
C ILE A 17 -2.50 -7.73 32.78
N GLN A 18 -2.92 -7.20 31.63
CA GLN A 18 -4.05 -6.26 31.52
C GLN A 18 -5.39 -6.89 31.94
N ASN A 19 -5.54 -8.21 31.81
CA ASN A 19 -6.72 -8.97 32.23
C ASN A 19 -6.66 -9.41 33.71
N GLY A 20 -5.58 -9.11 34.44
CA GLY A 20 -5.42 -9.45 35.86
C GLY A 20 -4.94 -10.88 36.12
N GLU A 21 -4.41 -11.57 35.11
CA GLU A 21 -3.89 -12.94 35.24
C GLU A 21 -2.43 -12.93 35.72
N SER A 22 -2.11 -13.74 36.74
CA SER A 22 -0.73 -13.88 37.23
C SER A 22 0.12 -14.68 36.23
N ILE A 23 1.21 -14.06 35.75
CA ILE A 23 2.18 -14.69 34.82
C ILE A 23 3.44 -15.18 35.54
N ALA A 24 3.49 -15.04 36.87
CA ALA A 24 4.64 -15.46 37.67
C ALA A 24 4.61 -16.98 37.90
N SER A 25 5.64 -17.69 37.43
CA SER A 25 5.92 -19.04 37.90
C SER A 25 6.50 -18.97 39.33
N ALA A 26 6.40 -20.07 40.10
CA ALA A 26 6.85 -20.16 41.49
C ALA A 26 8.34 -19.78 41.70
N ASP A 27 9.13 -19.76 40.62
CA ASP A 27 10.58 -19.54 40.62
C ASP A 27 10.99 -18.11 40.17
N GLY A 28 10.04 -17.17 40.01
CA GLY A 28 10.34 -15.77 39.69
C GLY A 28 10.69 -15.48 38.22
N HIS A 29 10.63 -16.49 37.34
CA HIS A 29 10.78 -16.32 35.89
C HIS A 29 9.41 -16.24 35.20
N THR A 30 9.27 -15.34 34.22
CA THR A 30 8.09 -15.24 33.34
C THR A 30 7.98 -16.49 32.46
N ALA A 31 6.90 -17.26 32.60
CA ALA A 31 6.71 -18.47 31.79
C ALA A 31 6.59 -18.13 30.29
N PRO A 32 7.19 -18.93 29.38
CA PRO A 32 7.10 -18.69 27.94
C PRO A 32 5.64 -18.76 27.47
N CYS A 33 5.18 -17.71 26.78
CA CYS A 33 3.78 -17.59 26.34
C CYS A 33 3.39 -18.70 25.33
N SER A 34 2.41 -19.53 25.70
CA SER A 34 1.90 -20.62 24.87
C SER A 34 1.20 -20.14 23.60
N LEU A 35 0.52 -18.98 23.64
CA LEU A 35 -0.13 -18.37 22.48
C LEU A 35 0.88 -17.85 21.46
N CYS A 36 1.93 -17.13 21.90
CA CYS A 36 3.04 -16.74 21.02
C CYS A 36 3.71 -17.95 20.38
N LYS A 37 3.90 -19.03 21.15
CA LYS A 37 4.47 -20.27 20.63
C LYS A 37 3.57 -20.90 19.57
N THR A 38 2.25 -20.82 19.75
CA THR A 38 1.26 -21.33 18.79
C THR A 38 1.22 -20.49 17.52
N GLU A 39 1.21 -19.16 17.62
CA GLU A 39 1.25 -18.24 16.48
C GLU A 39 2.55 -18.38 15.68
N SER A 40 3.70 -18.40 16.36
CA SER A 40 4.99 -18.60 15.70
C SER A 40 5.06 -19.95 14.99
N HIS A 41 4.48 -21.00 15.59
CA HIS A 41 4.35 -22.32 14.97
C HIS A 41 3.39 -22.31 13.76
N GLN A 42 2.28 -21.59 13.83
CA GLN A 42 1.35 -21.41 12.70
C GLN A 42 2.00 -20.62 11.56
N ALA A 43 2.73 -19.54 11.86
CA ALA A 43 3.49 -18.76 10.89
C ALA A 43 4.59 -19.60 10.23
N LEU A 44 5.29 -20.46 10.99
CA LEU A 44 6.25 -21.41 10.45
C LEU A 44 5.58 -22.42 9.51
N ILE A 45 4.45 -23.02 9.92
CA ILE A 45 3.70 -23.95 9.08
C ILE A 45 3.24 -23.26 7.78
N TYR A 46 2.71 -22.05 7.88
CA TYR A 46 2.29 -21.25 6.72
C TYR A 46 3.46 -21.03 5.76
N ARG A 47 4.62 -20.60 6.26
CA ARG A 47 5.84 -20.43 5.44
C ARG A 47 6.31 -21.72 4.81
N LEU A 48 6.34 -22.82 5.56
CA LEU A 48 6.73 -24.13 5.03
C LEU A 48 5.79 -24.58 3.92
N LYS A 49 4.47 -24.36 4.06
CA LYS A 49 3.50 -24.62 2.98
C LYS A 49 3.79 -23.76 1.75
N LEU A 50 4.00 -22.44 1.92
CA LEU A 50 4.33 -21.54 0.81
C LEU A 50 5.59 -21.98 0.08
N ILE A 51 6.67 -22.27 0.81
CA ILE A 51 7.93 -22.76 0.25
C ILE A 51 7.69 -24.08 -0.50
N ALA A 52 7.05 -25.05 0.13
CA ALA A 52 6.79 -26.35 -0.47
C ALA A 52 5.96 -26.26 -1.76
N GLY A 53 4.99 -25.33 -1.84
CA GLY A 53 4.13 -25.19 -3.02
C GLY A 53 4.65 -24.27 -4.12
N LEU A 54 5.51 -23.29 -3.81
CA LEU A 54 5.93 -22.26 -4.77
C LEU A 54 7.40 -22.40 -5.22
N LEU A 55 8.26 -23.04 -4.43
CA LEU A 55 9.69 -23.09 -4.73
C LEU A 55 9.98 -23.83 -6.03
N ALA A 56 9.38 -25.01 -6.23
CA ALA A 56 9.62 -25.81 -7.43
C ALA A 56 9.12 -25.12 -8.71
N PRO A 57 7.88 -24.57 -8.77
CA PRO A 57 7.45 -23.74 -9.90
C PRO A 57 8.37 -22.54 -10.18
N PHE A 58 8.81 -21.83 -9.13
CA PHE A 58 9.68 -20.67 -9.28
C PHE A 58 11.07 -21.06 -9.79
N ALA A 59 11.65 -22.13 -9.25
CA ALA A 59 12.94 -22.67 -9.67
C ALA A 59 12.89 -23.13 -11.14
N LEU A 60 11.81 -23.79 -11.54
CA LEU A 60 11.57 -24.25 -12.90
C LEU A 60 11.49 -23.08 -13.87
N GLN A 61 10.74 -22.04 -13.53
CA GLN A 61 10.71 -20.83 -14.33
C GLN A 61 12.12 -20.26 -14.56
N ALA A 62 12.92 -20.11 -13.50
CA ALA A 62 14.25 -19.52 -13.64
C ALA A 62 15.17 -20.41 -14.48
N LEU A 63 15.01 -21.73 -14.35
CA LEU A 63 15.71 -22.74 -15.15
C LEU A 63 15.36 -22.60 -16.65
N ASP A 64 14.07 -22.46 -16.98
CA ASP A 64 13.56 -22.39 -18.37
C ASP A 64 14.16 -21.26 -19.20
N VAL A 65 14.50 -20.13 -18.56
CA VAL A 65 15.13 -18.99 -19.23
C VAL A 65 16.50 -19.38 -19.81
N THR A 66 17.23 -20.28 -19.16
CA THR A 66 18.65 -20.55 -19.44
C THR A 66 18.93 -21.96 -19.94
N ILE A 67 18.07 -22.95 -19.64
CA ILE A 67 18.24 -24.36 -20.01
C ILE A 67 18.39 -24.58 -21.51
N ILE A 68 17.80 -23.71 -22.33
CA ILE A 68 17.78 -23.90 -23.78
C ILE A 68 19.05 -23.38 -24.45
N ALA A 69 19.83 -22.52 -23.79
CA ALA A 69 21.05 -21.94 -24.36
C ALA A 69 21.98 -23.02 -24.96
N SER A 70 22.18 -24.14 -24.25
CA SER A 70 23.00 -25.26 -24.71
C SER A 70 22.34 -26.15 -25.79
N ALA A 71 21.02 -26.08 -25.93
CA ALA A 71 20.22 -26.88 -26.86
C ALA A 71 19.93 -26.17 -28.19
N LEU A 72 20.07 -24.83 -28.24
CA LEU A 72 19.68 -24.00 -29.38
C LEU A 72 20.19 -24.49 -30.73
N PRO A 73 21.50 -24.79 -30.91
CA PRO A 73 22.01 -25.18 -32.23
C PRO A 73 21.44 -26.51 -32.70
N PHE A 74 21.22 -27.46 -31.77
CA PHE A 74 20.64 -28.77 -32.07
C PHE A 74 19.18 -28.65 -32.50
N ILE A 75 18.38 -27.87 -31.77
CA ILE A 75 16.98 -27.62 -32.11
C ILE A 75 16.89 -26.98 -33.50
N ALA A 76 17.64 -25.89 -33.74
CA ALA A 76 17.57 -25.19 -35.01
C ALA A 76 18.01 -26.06 -36.21
N THR A 77 18.99 -26.95 -35.99
CA THR A 77 19.45 -27.91 -37.01
C THR A 77 18.39 -28.97 -37.31
N ASP A 78 17.74 -29.53 -36.30
CA ASP A 78 16.67 -30.55 -36.46
C ASP A 78 15.44 -30.03 -37.22
N PHE A 79 15.16 -28.73 -37.12
CA PHE A 79 14.09 -28.06 -37.87
C PHE A 79 14.54 -27.50 -39.22
N HIS A 80 15.83 -27.61 -39.55
CA HIS A 80 16.45 -26.98 -40.73
C HIS A 80 16.29 -25.45 -40.79
N GLU A 81 16.18 -24.79 -39.63
CA GLU A 81 15.92 -23.35 -39.47
C GLU A 81 17.05 -22.67 -38.68
N VAL A 82 18.30 -23.00 -39.00
CA VAL A 82 19.49 -22.43 -38.32
C VAL A 82 19.52 -20.91 -38.44
N ALA A 83 19.07 -20.34 -39.57
CA ALA A 83 18.98 -18.88 -39.74
C ALA A 83 18.00 -18.21 -38.74
N GLN A 84 17.06 -18.98 -38.18
CA GLN A 84 16.06 -18.48 -37.23
C GLN A 84 16.33 -18.93 -35.79
N LEU A 85 17.54 -19.38 -35.45
CA LEU A 85 17.84 -19.91 -34.11
C LEU A 85 17.51 -18.92 -32.97
N ASN A 86 17.68 -17.61 -33.22
CA ASN A 86 17.46 -16.56 -32.24
C ASN A 86 15.98 -16.42 -31.88
N TRP A 87 15.06 -16.85 -32.76
CA TRP A 87 13.62 -16.81 -32.49
C TRP A 87 13.18 -17.76 -31.38
N ILE A 88 13.89 -18.86 -31.16
CA ILE A 88 13.57 -19.84 -30.11
C ILE A 88 13.69 -19.19 -28.72
N VAL A 89 14.66 -18.29 -28.53
CA VAL A 89 14.85 -17.51 -27.30
C VAL A 89 13.95 -16.27 -27.30
N SER A 90 13.92 -15.57 -28.43
CA SER A 90 13.22 -14.29 -28.56
C SER A 90 11.72 -14.40 -28.35
N ALA A 91 11.08 -15.45 -28.89
CA ALA A 91 9.64 -15.68 -28.71
C ALA A 91 9.25 -15.82 -27.24
N PHE A 92 10.09 -16.50 -26.44
CA PHE A 92 9.89 -16.66 -25.01
C PHE A 92 10.16 -15.36 -24.24
N ASN A 93 11.29 -14.70 -24.50
CA ASN A 93 11.67 -13.48 -23.77
C ASN A 93 10.70 -12.31 -24.06
N LEU A 94 10.27 -12.18 -25.30
CA LEU A 94 9.34 -11.13 -25.74
C LEU A 94 7.98 -11.28 -25.03
N THR A 95 7.38 -12.47 -25.04
CA THR A 95 6.11 -12.69 -24.36
C THR A 95 6.26 -12.66 -22.84
N SER A 96 7.38 -13.13 -22.30
CA SER A 96 7.68 -13.04 -20.88
C SER A 96 7.76 -11.59 -20.39
N ALA A 97 8.41 -10.68 -21.13
CA ALA A 97 8.47 -9.28 -20.74
C ALA A 97 7.12 -8.56 -20.90
N ALA A 98 6.39 -8.84 -21.99
CA ALA A 98 5.21 -8.07 -22.34
C ALA A 98 3.96 -8.39 -21.49
N PHE A 99 3.85 -9.62 -20.94
CA PHE A 99 2.70 -10.08 -20.16
C PHE A 99 2.85 -9.93 -18.63
N ILE A 100 3.90 -9.29 -18.14
CA ILE A 100 4.10 -9.06 -16.69
C ILE A 100 2.95 -8.28 -16.05
N PRO A 101 2.51 -7.11 -16.57
CA PRO A 101 1.41 -6.35 -15.97
C PRO A 101 0.07 -7.10 -16.01
N PHE A 102 -0.16 -7.85 -17.09
CA PHE A 102 -1.36 -8.66 -17.27
C PHE A 102 -1.57 -9.60 -16.07
N TRP A 103 -0.52 -10.32 -15.66
CA TRP A 103 -0.62 -11.22 -14.51
C TRP A 103 -0.79 -10.52 -13.17
N GLY A 104 -0.25 -9.31 -12.99
CA GLY A 104 -0.53 -8.48 -11.82
C GLY A 104 -2.03 -8.16 -11.71
N GLN A 105 -2.64 -7.73 -12.81
CA GLN A 105 -4.07 -7.42 -12.83
C GLN A 105 -4.94 -8.68 -12.68
N MET A 106 -4.54 -9.82 -13.26
CA MET A 106 -5.25 -11.09 -13.07
C MET A 106 -5.21 -11.53 -11.58
N ALA A 107 -4.09 -11.32 -10.90
CA ALA A 107 -3.93 -11.64 -9.47
C ALA A 107 -4.86 -10.82 -8.57
N ASP A 108 -5.13 -9.57 -8.94
CA ASP A 108 -6.07 -8.71 -8.23
C ASP A 108 -7.53 -9.07 -8.55
N ILE A 109 -7.86 -9.33 -9.82
CA ILE A 109 -9.24 -9.60 -10.27
C ILE A 109 -9.73 -11.01 -9.90
N PHE A 110 -8.91 -12.04 -10.07
CA PHE A 110 -9.30 -13.44 -9.85
C PHE A 110 -8.70 -14.05 -8.58
N GLY A 111 -7.87 -13.29 -7.87
CA GLY A 111 -7.14 -13.76 -6.71
C GLY A 111 -5.89 -14.56 -7.10
N ARG A 112 -5.10 -14.90 -6.08
CA ARG A 112 -3.77 -15.50 -6.26
C ARG A 112 -3.86 -16.96 -6.71
N HIS A 113 -4.80 -17.73 -6.14
CA HIS A 113 -4.98 -19.15 -6.47
C HIS A 113 -5.36 -19.38 -7.94
N ALA A 114 -6.40 -18.72 -8.44
CA ALA A 114 -6.87 -18.92 -9.81
C ALA A 114 -5.81 -18.50 -10.84
N SER A 115 -5.14 -17.37 -10.57
CA SER A 115 -4.04 -16.89 -11.41
C SER A 115 -2.86 -17.87 -11.40
N LEU A 116 -2.50 -18.42 -10.24
CA LEU A 116 -1.39 -19.39 -10.14
C LEU A 116 -1.71 -20.71 -10.85
N GLN A 117 -2.96 -21.17 -10.79
CA GLN A 117 -3.40 -22.34 -11.56
C GLN A 117 -3.34 -22.07 -13.07
N ALA A 118 -3.80 -20.90 -13.51
CA ALA A 118 -3.77 -20.52 -14.92
C ALA A 118 -2.33 -20.46 -15.49
N VAL A 119 -1.37 -19.88 -14.76
CA VAL A 119 0.03 -19.83 -15.22
C VAL A 119 0.66 -21.23 -15.29
N LEU A 120 0.38 -22.11 -14.32
CA LEU A 120 0.95 -23.47 -14.34
C LEU A 120 0.35 -24.33 -15.45
N LEU A 121 -0.95 -24.17 -15.73
CA LEU A 121 -1.59 -24.81 -16.89
C LEU A 121 -1.02 -24.29 -18.20
N LEU A 122 -0.81 -22.98 -18.30
CA LEU A 122 -0.22 -22.37 -19.49
C LEU A 122 1.24 -22.79 -19.71
N MET A 123 2.02 -22.93 -18.62
CA MET A 123 3.37 -23.47 -18.67
C MET A 123 3.36 -24.92 -19.17
N THR A 124 2.47 -25.75 -18.61
CA THR A 124 2.30 -27.15 -19.02
C THR A 124 1.96 -27.24 -20.51
N LEU A 125 1.02 -26.42 -20.98
CA LEU A 125 0.61 -26.37 -22.38
C LEU A 125 1.77 -25.94 -23.29
N GLY A 126 2.46 -24.86 -22.94
CA GLY A 126 3.63 -24.38 -23.71
C GLY A 126 4.74 -25.41 -23.79
N SER A 127 5.08 -26.05 -22.68
CA SER A 127 6.08 -27.12 -22.63
C SER A 127 5.65 -28.36 -23.42
N ALA A 128 4.36 -28.74 -23.39
CA ALA A 128 3.84 -29.86 -24.16
C ALA A 128 3.91 -29.58 -25.66
N LEU A 129 3.57 -28.37 -26.10
CA LEU A 129 3.70 -27.95 -27.50
C LEU A 129 5.15 -27.98 -27.97
N CYS A 130 6.10 -27.49 -27.15
CA CYS A 130 7.52 -27.54 -27.51
C CYS A 130 8.07 -28.97 -27.57
N THR A 131 7.68 -29.82 -26.61
CA THR A 131 8.10 -31.22 -26.54
C THR A 131 7.56 -32.02 -27.73
N GLY A 132 6.28 -31.82 -28.06
CA GLY A 132 5.56 -32.53 -29.10
C GLY A 132 5.68 -31.93 -30.50
N ALA A 133 6.40 -30.82 -30.66
CA ALA A 133 6.54 -30.14 -31.96
C ALA A 133 7.15 -31.10 -33.00
N PRO A 134 6.44 -31.37 -34.12
CA PRO A 134 7.02 -32.08 -35.26
C PRO A 134 8.14 -31.23 -35.85
N THR A 135 9.26 -31.85 -36.23
CA THR A 135 10.40 -31.15 -36.86
C THR A 135 10.03 -30.48 -38.18
N SER A 136 8.89 -30.81 -38.78
CA SER A 136 8.32 -30.13 -39.94
C SER A 136 7.62 -28.80 -39.64
N SER A 137 7.41 -28.44 -38.36
CA SER A 137 6.65 -27.24 -37.98
C SER A 137 7.37 -26.40 -36.93
N PHE A 138 8.36 -25.63 -37.38
CA PHE A 138 9.06 -24.63 -36.56
C PHE A 138 8.12 -23.61 -35.88
N PRO A 139 7.04 -23.10 -36.54
CA PRO A 139 6.11 -22.17 -35.90
C PRO A 139 5.39 -22.74 -34.68
N LEU A 140 5.13 -24.05 -34.63
CA LEU A 140 4.49 -24.68 -33.46
C LEU A 140 5.41 -24.66 -32.24
N LEU A 141 6.72 -24.88 -32.43
CA LEU A 141 7.72 -24.72 -31.40
C LEU A 141 7.75 -23.27 -30.89
N LEU A 142 7.76 -22.29 -31.79
CA LEU A 142 7.74 -20.87 -31.43
C LEU A 142 6.46 -20.47 -30.69
N LEU A 143 5.30 -21.01 -31.07
CA LEU A 143 4.04 -20.79 -30.36
C LEU A 143 4.09 -21.37 -28.94
N GLY A 144 4.64 -22.58 -28.79
CA GLY A 144 4.90 -23.18 -27.48
C GLY A 144 5.81 -22.30 -26.62
N ARG A 145 6.88 -21.75 -27.20
CA ARG A 145 7.78 -20.80 -26.54
C ARG A 145 7.07 -19.52 -26.11
N GLY A 146 6.18 -19.01 -26.96
CA GLY A 146 5.32 -17.87 -26.65
C GLY A 146 4.49 -18.13 -25.38
N PHE A 147 3.80 -19.27 -25.30
CA PHE A 147 3.02 -19.65 -24.11
C PHE A 147 3.87 -19.87 -22.86
N GLN A 148 5.03 -20.52 -22.99
CA GLN A 148 5.99 -20.65 -21.89
C GLN A 148 6.42 -19.27 -21.36
N GLY A 149 6.68 -18.31 -22.25
CA GLY A 149 7.05 -16.95 -21.86
C GLY A 149 5.92 -16.24 -21.10
N VAL A 150 4.67 -16.32 -21.58
CA VAL A 150 3.52 -15.77 -20.85
C VAL A 150 3.38 -16.40 -19.47
N ALA A 151 3.54 -17.72 -19.36
CA ALA A 151 3.47 -18.43 -18.09
C ALA A 151 4.62 -18.09 -17.14
N CYS A 152 5.84 -17.96 -17.69
CA CYS A 152 7.03 -17.50 -17.00
C CYS A 152 6.76 -16.13 -16.36
N ALA A 153 6.30 -15.13 -17.12
CA ALA A 153 5.95 -13.81 -16.57
C ALA A 153 5.05 -13.91 -15.31
N GLY A 154 4.01 -14.74 -15.41
CA GLY A 154 3.03 -14.92 -14.36
C GLY A 154 3.56 -15.62 -13.12
N ILE A 155 4.33 -16.70 -13.26
CA ILE A 155 4.92 -17.39 -12.09
C ILE A 155 5.85 -16.43 -11.32
N SER A 156 6.66 -15.62 -11.99
CA SER A 156 7.61 -14.70 -11.33
C SER A 156 6.90 -13.61 -10.55
N VAL A 157 5.86 -13.00 -11.15
CA VAL A 157 5.05 -11.98 -10.50
C VAL A 157 4.24 -12.58 -9.35
N LEU A 158 3.49 -13.66 -9.60
CA LEU A 158 2.59 -14.23 -8.60
C LEU A 158 3.35 -14.76 -7.38
N VAL A 159 4.50 -15.39 -7.56
CA VAL A 159 5.32 -15.84 -6.44
C VAL A 159 5.80 -14.66 -5.60
N ARG A 160 6.25 -13.55 -6.23
CA ARG A 160 6.61 -12.32 -5.51
C ARG A 160 5.44 -11.76 -4.71
N VAL A 161 4.27 -11.65 -5.35
CA VAL A 161 3.05 -11.12 -4.72
C VAL A 161 2.61 -12.00 -3.54
N ILE A 162 2.57 -13.32 -3.72
CA ILE A 162 2.14 -14.26 -2.68
C ILE A 162 3.11 -14.25 -1.49
N ILE A 163 4.42 -14.16 -1.74
CA ILE A 163 5.40 -14.11 -0.65
C ILE A 163 5.31 -12.81 0.15
N SER A 164 4.85 -11.72 -0.47
CA SER A 164 4.58 -10.44 0.22
C SER A 164 3.19 -10.34 0.84
N ASP A 165 2.26 -11.22 0.48
CA ASP A 165 0.91 -11.23 1.05
C ASP A 165 0.96 -11.78 2.50
N LYS A 166 0.23 -11.13 3.43
CA LYS A 166 0.03 -11.59 4.83
C LYS A 166 1.31 -11.77 5.67
N VAL A 167 2.43 -11.16 5.29
CA VAL A 167 3.69 -11.21 6.06
C VAL A 167 4.27 -9.82 6.28
N SER A 168 4.97 -9.63 7.40
CA SER A 168 5.70 -8.37 7.65
C SER A 168 6.85 -8.19 6.64
N LEU A 169 7.31 -6.94 6.40
CA LEU A 169 8.45 -6.71 5.49
C LEU A 169 9.71 -7.48 5.91
N GLN A 170 9.94 -7.65 7.21
CA GLN A 170 11.08 -8.41 7.71
C GLN A 170 10.99 -9.89 7.32
N GLU A 171 9.79 -10.47 7.42
CA GLU A 171 9.54 -11.86 7.05
C GLU A 171 9.55 -12.04 5.55
N ASN A 172 8.95 -11.12 4.81
CA ASN A 172 9.03 -11.06 3.36
C ASN A 172 10.50 -11.05 2.91
N ALA A 173 11.36 -10.24 3.53
CA ALA A 173 12.79 -10.21 3.25
C ALA A 173 13.45 -11.58 3.44
N LYS A 174 13.17 -12.28 4.55
CA LYS A 174 13.71 -13.62 4.81
C LYS A 174 13.18 -14.66 3.82
N ASN A 175 11.88 -14.66 3.57
CA ASN A 175 11.22 -15.59 2.67
C ASN A 175 11.74 -15.40 1.24
N TRP A 176 11.78 -14.16 0.77
CA TRP A 176 12.25 -13.83 -0.57
C TRP A 176 13.73 -14.14 -0.77
N SER A 177 14.59 -13.99 0.24
CA SER A 177 16.00 -14.39 0.15
C SER A 177 16.17 -15.87 -0.24
N PHE A 178 15.30 -16.76 0.24
CA PHE A 178 15.34 -18.17 -0.14
C PHE A 178 14.98 -18.37 -1.62
N PHE A 179 13.90 -17.73 -2.08
CA PHE A 179 13.50 -17.78 -3.49
C PHE A 179 14.53 -17.12 -4.41
N ALA A 180 15.08 -15.98 -4.03
CA ALA A 180 16.12 -15.27 -4.78
C ALA A 180 17.38 -16.12 -4.96
N LEU A 181 17.80 -16.83 -3.91
CA LEU A 181 18.91 -17.78 -3.99
C LEU A 181 18.59 -18.93 -4.95
N THR A 182 17.41 -19.55 -4.81
CA THR A 182 16.98 -20.63 -5.71
C THR A 182 16.91 -20.17 -7.16
N GLY A 183 16.37 -18.99 -7.43
CA GLY A 183 16.33 -18.42 -8.78
C GLY A 183 17.74 -18.19 -9.35
N GLY A 184 18.65 -17.62 -8.56
CA GLY A 184 20.05 -17.46 -8.93
C GLY A 184 20.75 -18.79 -9.26
N CYS A 185 20.57 -19.80 -8.42
CA CYS A 185 21.08 -21.16 -8.67
C CYS A 185 20.48 -21.77 -9.94
N SER A 186 19.16 -21.64 -10.15
CA SER A 186 18.48 -22.16 -11.33
C SER A 186 19.03 -21.55 -12.63
N TYR A 187 19.29 -20.24 -12.67
CA TYR A 187 19.87 -19.58 -13.84
C TYR A 187 21.25 -20.14 -14.21
N ALA A 188 22.07 -20.46 -13.21
CA ALA A 188 23.42 -20.95 -13.44
C ALA A 188 23.46 -22.46 -13.77
N ILE A 189 22.54 -23.24 -13.21
CA ILE A 189 22.44 -24.69 -13.45
C ILE A 189 21.76 -25.00 -14.80
N GLY A 190 20.94 -24.09 -15.33
CA GLY A 190 20.19 -24.25 -16.58
C GLY A 190 21.03 -24.81 -17.74
N PRO A 191 22.08 -24.12 -18.20
CA PRO A 191 22.88 -24.58 -19.34
C PRO A 191 23.54 -25.95 -19.11
N VAL A 192 23.88 -26.28 -17.85
CA VAL A 192 24.47 -27.58 -17.50
C VAL A 192 23.43 -28.69 -17.66
N ILE A 193 22.25 -28.54 -17.05
CA ILE A 193 21.15 -29.51 -17.20
C ILE A 193 20.74 -29.61 -18.67
N GLY A 194 20.59 -28.48 -19.36
CA GLY A 194 20.24 -28.42 -20.77
C GLY A 194 21.23 -29.19 -21.65
N GLY A 195 22.53 -29.03 -21.40
CA GLY A 195 23.57 -29.72 -22.17
C GLY A 195 23.48 -31.25 -22.00
N TYR A 196 23.27 -31.73 -20.77
CA TYR A 196 23.08 -33.16 -20.52
C TYR A 196 21.77 -33.70 -21.11
N LEU A 197 20.65 -32.99 -20.94
CA LEU A 197 19.36 -33.43 -21.48
C LEU A 197 19.36 -33.48 -23.02
N THR A 198 20.02 -32.50 -23.64
CA THR A 198 20.16 -32.44 -25.10
C THR A 198 20.91 -33.64 -25.66
N SER A 199 21.84 -34.22 -24.90
CA SER A 199 22.57 -35.42 -25.33
C SER A 199 21.67 -36.64 -25.56
N ALA A 200 20.55 -36.74 -24.83
CA ALA A 200 19.53 -37.76 -25.05
C ALA A 200 18.51 -37.31 -26.11
N SER A 201 17.90 -36.14 -25.90
CA SER A 201 17.08 -35.43 -26.88
C SER A 201 16.80 -34.03 -26.37
N TRP A 202 16.94 -33.02 -27.23
CA TRP A 202 16.59 -31.63 -26.87
C TRP A 202 15.15 -31.49 -26.36
N ARG A 203 14.23 -32.40 -26.73
CA ARG A 203 12.84 -32.42 -26.26
C ARG A 203 12.72 -32.51 -24.74
N TRP A 204 13.67 -33.16 -24.07
CA TRP A 204 13.68 -33.27 -22.60
C TRP A 204 13.90 -31.94 -21.90
N CYS A 205 14.53 -30.96 -22.57
CA CYS A 205 14.67 -29.60 -22.04
C CYS A 205 13.30 -28.93 -21.82
N PHE A 206 12.27 -29.35 -22.55
CA PHE A 206 10.89 -28.89 -22.38
C PHE A 206 10.06 -29.85 -21.53
N ALA A 207 10.28 -31.16 -21.68
CA ALA A 207 9.48 -32.19 -21.01
C ALA A 207 9.68 -32.19 -19.49
N ILE A 208 10.84 -31.75 -18.99
CA ILE A 208 11.13 -31.66 -17.54
C ILE A 208 10.12 -30.76 -16.80
N ASN A 209 9.51 -29.80 -17.51
CA ASN A 209 8.55 -28.87 -16.92
C ASN A 209 7.21 -29.54 -16.64
N LEU A 210 6.79 -30.50 -17.46
CA LEU A 210 5.48 -31.14 -17.38
C LEU A 210 5.20 -31.78 -16.01
N PRO A 211 6.04 -32.72 -15.49
CA PRO A 211 5.78 -33.34 -14.20
C PRO A 211 5.85 -32.33 -13.03
N ILE A 212 6.74 -31.34 -13.12
CA ILE A 212 6.91 -30.33 -12.07
C ILE A 212 5.71 -29.37 -12.04
N CYS A 213 5.20 -28.95 -13.19
CA CYS A 213 4.00 -28.12 -13.27
C CYS A 213 2.76 -28.89 -12.79
N VAL A 214 2.60 -30.16 -13.16
CA VAL A 214 1.50 -31.01 -12.66
C VAL A 214 1.58 -31.17 -11.14
N LEU A 215 2.76 -31.43 -10.59
CA LEU A 215 2.97 -31.47 -9.14
C LEU A 215 2.66 -30.12 -8.49
N GLY A 216 3.11 -29.02 -9.08
CA GLY A 216 2.81 -27.66 -8.63
C GLY A 216 1.31 -27.38 -8.60
N ILE A 217 0.58 -27.76 -9.65
CA ILE A 217 -0.88 -27.65 -9.74
C ILE A 217 -1.55 -28.39 -8.58
N MET A 218 -1.14 -29.62 -8.32
CA MET A 218 -1.66 -30.44 -7.22
C MET A 218 -1.37 -29.81 -5.86
N VAL A 219 -0.13 -29.40 -5.60
CA VAL A 219 0.25 -28.80 -4.31
C VAL A 219 -0.46 -27.47 -4.09
N VAL A 220 -0.52 -26.61 -5.11
CA VAL A 220 -1.23 -25.33 -5.03
C VAL A 220 -2.72 -25.54 -4.74
N PHE A 221 -3.33 -26.53 -5.39
CA PHE A 221 -4.76 -26.81 -5.23
C PHE A 221 -5.10 -27.41 -3.86
N PHE A 222 -4.36 -28.42 -3.41
CA PHE A 222 -4.67 -29.15 -2.18
C PHE A 222 -4.11 -28.48 -0.91
N VAL A 223 -2.93 -27.84 -1.01
CA VAL A 223 -2.22 -27.30 0.16
C VAL A 223 -2.40 -25.78 0.27
N LEU A 224 -2.20 -25.03 -0.82
CA LEU A 224 -2.14 -23.56 -0.76
C LEU A 224 -3.47 -22.85 -0.95
N ARG A 225 -4.47 -23.49 -1.55
CA ARG A 225 -5.76 -22.84 -1.91
C ARG A 225 -6.42 -22.06 -0.77
N LYS A 226 -6.37 -22.56 0.46
CA LYS A 226 -6.97 -21.90 1.64
C LYS A 226 -6.11 -20.78 2.24
N GLU A 227 -4.81 -20.81 1.95
CA GLU A 227 -3.80 -19.93 2.53
C GLU A 227 -3.63 -18.65 1.68
N LEU A 228 -3.86 -18.77 0.36
CA LEU A 228 -3.69 -17.69 -0.61
C LEU A 228 -4.75 -16.59 -0.47
N VAL A 229 -4.36 -15.34 -0.72
CA VAL A 229 -5.28 -14.20 -0.73
C VAL A 229 -6.28 -14.35 -1.87
N GLY A 230 -7.55 -14.10 -1.55
CA GLY A 230 -8.67 -14.15 -2.50
C GLY A 230 -8.64 -13.00 -3.51
N PRO A 231 -9.65 -12.93 -4.38
CA PRO A 231 -9.83 -11.79 -5.27
C PRO A 231 -10.00 -10.48 -4.48
N GLN A 232 -9.35 -9.41 -4.94
CA GLN A 232 -9.48 -8.09 -4.33
C GLN A 232 -10.87 -7.50 -4.60
N PRO A 233 -11.43 -6.69 -3.68
CA PRO A 233 -12.73 -6.05 -3.88
C PRO A 233 -12.65 -5.03 -5.02
N LEU A 234 -13.48 -5.22 -6.06
CA LEU A 234 -13.54 -4.32 -7.22
C LEU A 234 -14.68 -3.32 -7.07
N GLN A 235 -14.36 -2.02 -7.17
CA GLN A 235 -15.36 -0.94 -7.17
C GLN A 235 -16.39 -1.16 -8.28
N GLY A 236 -17.69 -1.12 -7.93
CA GLY A 236 -18.79 -1.27 -8.89
C GLY A 236 -19.18 -2.71 -9.26
N VAL A 237 -18.37 -3.73 -8.93
CA VAL A 237 -18.72 -5.15 -9.18
C VAL A 237 -19.11 -5.86 -7.90
N ASP A 238 -18.27 -5.78 -6.86
CA ASP A 238 -18.49 -6.50 -5.59
C ASP A 238 -19.37 -5.73 -4.61
N ALA A 239 -19.67 -4.46 -4.91
CA ALA A 239 -20.59 -3.65 -4.13
C ALA A 239 -21.97 -4.32 -4.06
N ASP A 240 -22.47 -4.91 -5.14
CA ASP A 240 -23.84 -5.45 -5.24
C ASP A 240 -24.00 -6.90 -4.76
N THR A 241 -22.92 -7.55 -4.34
CA THR A 241 -22.93 -8.97 -3.96
C THR A 241 -22.93 -9.17 -2.44
N LYS A 242 -23.94 -8.62 -1.76
CA LYS A 242 -24.32 -9.09 -0.41
C LYS A 242 -25.83 -9.31 -0.36
N MET A 243 -26.27 -10.51 -0.76
CA MET A 243 -27.40 -11.29 -0.21
C MET A 243 -27.80 -12.37 -1.21
N THR A 244 -27.18 -13.55 -1.11
CA THR A 244 -27.80 -14.87 -1.26
C THR A 244 -26.71 -15.93 -1.22
N GLY A 245 -26.84 -16.90 -0.31
CA GLY A 245 -25.94 -18.03 -0.20
C GLY A 245 -26.14 -19.07 -1.30
N SER A 246 -26.04 -18.69 -2.59
CA SER A 246 -26.15 -19.65 -3.69
C SER A 246 -25.13 -19.41 -4.81
N ARG A 247 -24.76 -20.53 -5.45
CA ARG A 247 -23.67 -20.74 -6.41
C ARG A 247 -23.93 -20.11 -7.80
N ASP A 248 -24.10 -18.80 -7.90
CA ASP A 248 -24.18 -18.13 -9.22
C ASP A 248 -22.78 -17.70 -9.71
N ILE A 249 -22.05 -18.66 -10.27
CA ILE A 249 -20.67 -18.50 -10.77
C ILE A 249 -20.64 -17.76 -12.13
N GLY A 250 -21.73 -17.76 -12.89
CA GLY A 250 -21.80 -17.18 -14.25
C GLY A 250 -21.77 -15.65 -14.35
N PRO A 251 -22.67 -14.90 -13.67
CA PRO A 251 -22.76 -13.45 -13.82
C PRO A 251 -21.64 -12.66 -13.12
N THR A 252 -20.87 -13.30 -12.23
CA THR A 252 -19.76 -12.67 -11.48
C THR A 252 -18.46 -12.65 -12.28
N VAL A 253 -18.15 -13.73 -13.03
CA VAL A 253 -16.89 -13.81 -13.81
C VAL A 253 -16.88 -12.82 -14.97
N TRP A 254 -17.99 -12.68 -15.70
CA TRP A 254 -18.07 -11.72 -16.81
C TRP A 254 -17.96 -10.27 -16.34
N LYS A 255 -18.61 -9.91 -15.22
CA LYS A 255 -18.46 -8.58 -14.61
C LYS A 255 -17.02 -8.31 -14.19
N ARG A 256 -16.33 -9.31 -13.62
CA ARG A 256 -14.90 -9.22 -13.28
C ARG A 256 -14.02 -9.07 -14.52
N LEU A 257 -14.28 -9.80 -15.59
CA LEU A 257 -13.58 -9.65 -16.88
C LEU A 257 -13.74 -8.23 -17.46
N MET A 258 -14.92 -7.61 -17.30
CA MET A 258 -15.17 -6.24 -17.75
C MET A 258 -14.37 -5.18 -16.97
N THR A 259 -13.76 -5.54 -15.83
CA THR A 259 -12.86 -4.63 -15.09
C THR A 259 -11.42 -4.61 -15.60
N ILE A 260 -11.09 -5.52 -16.51
CA ILE A 260 -9.77 -5.59 -17.14
C ILE A 260 -9.57 -4.36 -18.02
N ASP A 261 -8.41 -3.72 -17.87
CA ASP A 261 -7.99 -2.64 -18.74
C ASP A 261 -7.41 -3.18 -20.05
N VAL A 262 -8.29 -3.65 -20.92
CA VAL A 262 -7.91 -4.22 -22.22
C VAL A 262 -7.19 -3.18 -23.08
N GLY A 263 -7.61 -1.92 -23.01
CA GLY A 263 -6.98 -0.83 -23.78
C GLY A 263 -5.53 -0.60 -23.36
N GLY A 264 -5.30 -0.44 -22.05
CA GLY A 264 -3.96 -0.27 -21.49
C GLY A 264 -3.08 -1.48 -21.75
N GLN A 265 -3.61 -2.69 -21.56
CA GLN A 265 -2.88 -3.94 -21.82
C GLN A 265 -2.46 -4.09 -23.29
N LEU A 266 -3.35 -3.82 -24.26
CA LEU A 266 -3.02 -3.94 -25.67
C LEU A 266 -1.99 -2.88 -26.09
N LEU A 267 -2.16 -1.63 -25.64
CA LEU A 267 -1.21 -0.57 -25.94
C LEU A 267 0.17 -0.88 -25.34
N PHE A 268 0.23 -1.39 -24.10
CA PHE A 268 1.47 -1.82 -23.49
C PHE A 268 2.09 -2.99 -24.24
N LEU A 269 1.31 -4.04 -24.53
CA LEU A 269 1.77 -5.24 -25.22
C LEU A 269 2.38 -4.91 -26.59
N PHE A 270 1.68 -4.14 -27.42
CA PHE A 270 2.16 -3.79 -28.75
C PHE A 270 3.25 -2.72 -28.70
N GLY A 271 3.12 -1.68 -27.87
CA GLY A 271 4.13 -0.63 -27.77
C GLY A 271 5.46 -1.17 -27.25
N PHE A 272 5.42 -1.79 -26.07
CA PHE A 272 6.60 -2.34 -25.43
C PHE A 272 7.13 -3.57 -26.16
N GLY A 273 6.25 -4.43 -26.67
CA GLY A 273 6.63 -5.60 -27.46
C GLY A 273 7.37 -5.21 -28.74
N LEU A 274 6.91 -4.19 -29.48
CA LEU A 274 7.61 -3.72 -30.69
C LEU A 274 8.97 -3.09 -30.37
N ILE A 275 9.10 -2.39 -29.23
CA ILE A 275 10.40 -1.86 -28.78
C ILE A 275 11.38 -2.99 -28.47
N ILE A 276 10.95 -3.99 -27.70
CA ILE A 276 11.79 -5.17 -27.38
C ILE A 276 12.13 -5.92 -28.66
N LEU A 277 11.18 -6.08 -29.58
CA LEU A 277 11.40 -6.76 -30.86
C LEU A 277 12.44 -6.02 -31.71
N ALA A 278 12.33 -4.70 -31.81
CA ALA A 278 13.30 -3.87 -32.52
C ALA A 278 14.70 -4.04 -31.94
N PHE A 279 14.84 -3.97 -30.61
CA PHE A 279 16.12 -4.18 -29.94
C PHE A 279 16.65 -5.60 -30.12
N THR A 280 15.77 -6.60 -30.10
CA THR A 280 16.16 -8.00 -30.32
C THR A 280 16.75 -8.21 -31.71
N TRP A 281 16.22 -7.53 -32.73
CA TRP A 281 16.69 -7.64 -34.11
C TRP A 281 17.89 -6.74 -34.44
N ALA A 282 17.96 -5.58 -33.81
CA ALA A 282 18.91 -4.52 -34.15
C ALA A 282 20.36 -4.94 -33.92
N GLY A 283 21.16 -4.89 -34.99
CA GLY A 283 22.59 -5.21 -34.95
C GLY A 283 22.90 -6.70 -34.88
N ASP A 284 21.89 -7.56 -34.72
CA ASP A 284 22.02 -9.02 -34.70
C ASP A 284 21.51 -9.65 -36.00
N THR A 285 20.20 -9.55 -36.25
CA THR A 285 19.56 -10.11 -37.46
C THR A 285 19.50 -9.08 -38.59
N TYR A 286 19.22 -7.82 -38.25
CA TYR A 286 19.07 -6.73 -39.21
C TYR A 286 19.93 -5.52 -38.83
N ALA A 287 20.36 -4.74 -39.82
CA ALA A 287 21.09 -3.50 -39.59
C ALA A 287 20.21 -2.46 -38.87
N TRP A 288 20.81 -1.61 -38.04
CA TRP A 288 20.09 -0.59 -37.27
C TRP A 288 19.27 0.39 -38.11
N ASN A 289 19.71 0.66 -39.34
CA ASN A 289 19.06 1.57 -40.28
C ASN A 289 18.02 0.87 -41.17
N SER A 290 17.81 -0.43 -41.01
CA SER A 290 16.85 -1.17 -41.82
C SER A 290 15.42 -0.86 -41.38
N TYR A 291 14.47 -1.01 -42.31
CA TYR A 291 13.06 -0.73 -42.01
C TYR A 291 12.47 -1.75 -41.03
N GLU A 292 12.99 -2.98 -41.01
CA GLU A 292 12.62 -4.03 -40.06
C GLU A 292 12.91 -3.63 -38.61
N VAL A 293 13.93 -2.79 -38.38
CA VAL A 293 14.26 -2.27 -37.04
C VAL A 293 13.55 -0.94 -36.78
N LEU A 294 13.62 0.00 -37.73
CA LEU A 294 13.12 1.36 -37.53
C LEU A 294 11.60 1.43 -37.42
N ILE A 295 10.84 0.64 -38.21
CA ILE A 295 9.38 0.68 -38.17
C ILE A 295 8.86 0.20 -36.81
N PRO A 296 9.24 -1.00 -36.30
CA PRO A 296 8.82 -1.43 -34.96
C PRO A 296 9.33 -0.50 -33.86
N LEU A 297 10.53 0.05 -33.97
CA LEU A 297 11.05 0.97 -32.95
C LEU A 297 10.23 2.25 -32.87
N ILE A 298 10.02 2.93 -34.00
CA ILE A 298 9.26 4.19 -34.06
C ILE A 298 7.80 3.95 -33.67
N LEU A 299 7.16 2.93 -34.25
CA LEU A 299 5.78 2.61 -33.95
C LEU A 299 5.63 2.19 -32.47
N GLY A 300 6.55 1.38 -31.96
CA GLY A 300 6.58 0.97 -30.57
C GLY A 300 6.71 2.15 -29.61
N VAL A 301 7.59 3.11 -29.89
CA VAL A 301 7.72 4.35 -29.11
C VAL A 301 6.43 5.18 -29.17
N LEU A 302 5.84 5.37 -30.35
CA LEU A 302 4.59 6.10 -30.50
C LEU A 302 3.43 5.45 -29.72
N ILE A 303 3.31 4.12 -29.78
CA ILE A 303 2.29 3.36 -29.04
C ILE A 303 2.59 3.40 -27.53
N ALA A 304 3.85 3.33 -27.09
CA ALA A 304 4.20 3.46 -25.68
C ALA A 304 3.89 4.85 -25.12
N LEU A 305 4.08 5.91 -25.91
CA LEU A 305 3.64 7.27 -25.56
C LEU A 305 2.11 7.37 -25.51
N ALA A 306 1.42 6.73 -26.46
CA ALA A 306 -0.04 6.62 -26.43
C ALA A 306 -0.54 5.86 -25.19
N TRP A 307 0.16 4.81 -24.77
CA TRP A 307 -0.10 4.07 -23.53
C TRP A 307 0.05 4.98 -22.30
N LEU A 308 1.12 5.77 -22.20
CA LEU A 308 1.27 6.75 -21.11
C LEU A 308 0.12 7.78 -21.09
N GLY A 309 -0.29 8.25 -22.27
CA GLY A 309 -1.45 9.13 -22.41
C GLY A 309 -2.76 8.45 -22.00
N TYR A 310 -2.93 7.18 -22.33
CA TYR A 310 -4.09 6.36 -21.97
C TYR A 310 -4.17 6.16 -20.44
N GLU A 311 -3.09 5.72 -19.80
CA GLU A 311 -3.01 5.55 -18.34
C GLU A 311 -3.23 6.88 -17.60
N TYR A 312 -2.69 7.98 -18.16
CA TYR A 312 -2.98 9.32 -17.68
C TYR A 312 -4.49 9.60 -17.74
N LEU A 313 -5.15 9.36 -18.86
CA LEU A 313 -6.58 9.62 -19.05
C LEU A 313 -7.50 8.66 -18.28
N MET A 314 -7.02 7.48 -17.91
CA MET A 314 -7.70 6.49 -17.06
C MET A 314 -7.69 6.86 -15.56
N ALA A 315 -6.95 7.90 -15.16
CA ALA A 315 -7.00 8.39 -13.78
C ALA A 315 -8.46 8.73 -13.35
N PRO A 316 -8.87 8.46 -12.09
CA PRO A 316 -10.28 8.47 -11.68
C PRO A 316 -11.07 9.76 -11.98
N HIS A 317 -10.38 10.90 -12.07
CA HIS A 317 -10.98 12.22 -12.29
C HIS A 317 -11.05 12.63 -13.78
N ARG A 318 -10.60 11.79 -14.72
CA ARG A 318 -10.39 12.14 -16.13
C ARG A 318 -11.34 11.44 -17.09
N VAL A 319 -11.24 11.81 -18.37
CA VAL A 319 -12.22 11.46 -19.41
C VAL A 319 -12.39 9.95 -19.56
N LEU A 320 -11.29 9.18 -19.70
CA LEU A 320 -11.38 7.73 -19.85
C LEU A 320 -11.76 7.06 -18.52
N GLY A 321 -11.23 7.52 -17.39
CA GLY A 321 -11.64 7.01 -16.07
C GLY A 321 -13.14 7.21 -15.77
N LYS A 322 -13.73 8.32 -16.25
CA LYS A 322 -15.19 8.55 -16.17
C LYS A 322 -15.98 7.70 -17.16
N ARG A 323 -15.46 7.51 -18.38
CA ARG A 323 -16.13 6.74 -19.45
C ARG A 323 -16.08 5.24 -19.20
N PHE A 324 -14.97 4.75 -18.69
CA PHE A 324 -14.71 3.35 -18.35
C PHE A 324 -14.64 3.19 -16.83
N SER A 325 -15.68 3.65 -16.12
CA SER A 325 -15.74 3.64 -14.66
C SER A 325 -15.70 2.24 -14.02
N ALA A 326 -15.88 1.19 -14.81
CA ALA A 326 -15.78 -0.20 -14.37
C ALA A 326 -14.37 -0.79 -14.53
N GLN A 327 -13.49 -0.16 -15.31
CA GLN A 327 -12.14 -0.66 -15.57
C GLN A 327 -11.13 -0.04 -14.60
N ASN A 328 -10.22 -0.86 -14.09
CA ASN A 328 -9.10 -0.38 -13.28
C ASN A 328 -7.85 -0.28 -14.16
N PRO A 329 -7.14 0.87 -14.16
CA PRO A 329 -5.94 1.03 -14.97
C PRO A 329 -4.90 -0.06 -14.67
N MET A 330 -4.23 -0.55 -15.70
CA MET A 330 -3.23 -1.61 -15.57
C MET A 330 -2.06 -1.19 -14.65
N ILE A 331 -1.58 0.04 -14.80
CA ILE A 331 -0.59 0.65 -13.88
C ILE A 331 -1.14 2.00 -13.41
N PRO A 332 -1.50 2.17 -12.13
CA PRO A 332 -2.01 3.43 -11.62
C PRO A 332 -1.08 4.61 -11.91
N TRP A 333 -1.62 5.70 -12.49
CA TRP A 333 -0.86 6.89 -12.90
C TRP A 333 -0.01 7.51 -11.77
N HIS A 334 -0.45 7.39 -10.51
CA HIS A 334 0.28 7.92 -9.37
C HIS A 334 1.62 7.19 -9.11
N PHE A 335 1.77 5.93 -9.57
CA PHE A 335 3.07 5.24 -9.56
C PHE A 335 4.01 5.83 -10.59
N ILE A 336 3.53 6.06 -11.82
CA ILE A 336 4.32 6.62 -12.92
C ILE A 336 4.84 8.02 -12.55
N LYS A 337 4.03 8.83 -11.87
CA LYS A 337 4.42 10.18 -11.41
C LYS A 337 5.38 10.16 -10.22
N ASN A 338 5.48 9.05 -9.47
CA ASN A 338 6.26 9.02 -8.25
C ASN A 338 7.77 8.86 -8.55
N ARG A 339 8.57 9.81 -8.02
CA ARG A 339 10.02 9.81 -8.23
C ARG A 339 10.70 8.53 -7.73
N ASN A 340 10.35 8.03 -6.55
CA ASN A 340 11.00 6.84 -5.98
C ASN A 340 10.70 5.59 -6.82
N VAL A 341 9.50 5.50 -7.40
CA VAL A 341 9.15 4.42 -8.34
C VAL A 341 10.05 4.47 -9.58
N GLY A 342 10.25 5.66 -10.18
CA GLY A 342 11.14 5.81 -11.33
C GLY A 342 12.61 5.47 -11.03
N LEU A 343 13.13 5.93 -9.89
CA LEU A 343 14.49 5.59 -9.45
C LEU A 343 14.66 4.08 -9.22
N LEU A 344 13.68 3.46 -8.55
CA LEU A 344 13.69 2.03 -8.27
C LEU A 344 13.52 1.19 -9.54
N PHE A 345 12.71 1.65 -10.50
CA PHE A 345 12.59 1.04 -11.82
C PHE A 345 13.96 1.02 -12.52
N TYR A 346 14.69 2.13 -12.52
CA TYR A 346 16.02 2.18 -13.11
C TYR A 346 17.04 1.24 -12.41
N ILE A 347 16.98 1.13 -11.08
CA ILE A 347 17.83 0.18 -10.33
C ILE A 347 17.55 -1.27 -10.73
N ASN A 348 16.27 -1.65 -10.87
CA ASN A 348 15.90 -2.99 -11.33
C ASN A 348 16.26 -3.20 -12.80
N PHE A 349 16.13 -2.18 -13.64
CA PHE A 349 16.56 -2.17 -15.03
C PHE A 349 18.06 -2.42 -15.15
N SER A 350 18.89 -1.72 -14.39
CA SER A 350 20.34 -1.92 -14.37
C SER A 350 20.73 -3.30 -13.83
N THR A 351 20.02 -3.82 -12.81
CA THR A 351 20.18 -5.23 -12.37
C THR A 351 19.95 -6.20 -13.53
N GLY A 352 18.92 -5.93 -14.34
CA GLY A 352 18.61 -6.65 -15.57
C GLY A 352 19.72 -6.59 -16.61
N MET A 353 20.26 -5.39 -16.87
CA MET A 353 21.38 -5.21 -17.78
C MET A 353 22.54 -6.12 -17.38
N ALA A 354 23.02 -5.99 -16.15
CA ALA A 354 24.19 -6.71 -15.68
C ALA A 354 23.98 -8.24 -15.63
N ILE A 355 22.83 -8.72 -15.12
CA ILE A 355 22.61 -10.18 -15.03
C ILE A 355 22.56 -10.84 -16.40
N TYR A 356 21.87 -10.26 -17.38
CA TYR A 356 21.82 -10.82 -18.73
C TYR A 356 23.17 -10.67 -19.43
N SER A 357 23.87 -9.55 -19.26
CA SER A 357 25.23 -9.39 -19.77
C SER A 357 26.17 -10.47 -19.25
N VAL A 358 26.20 -10.72 -17.94
CA VAL A 358 27.06 -11.77 -17.38
C VAL A 358 26.64 -13.16 -17.88
N LEU A 359 25.35 -13.51 -17.81
CA LEU A 359 24.89 -14.85 -18.17
C LEU A 359 25.12 -15.20 -19.65
N TYR A 360 24.96 -14.24 -20.57
CA TYR A 360 25.10 -14.49 -22.00
C TYR A 360 26.53 -14.24 -22.49
N TYR A 361 27.15 -13.09 -22.17
CA TYR A 361 28.44 -12.73 -22.77
C TYR A 361 29.63 -13.43 -22.11
N VAL A 362 29.54 -13.82 -20.84
CA VAL A 362 30.60 -14.65 -20.23
C VAL A 362 30.57 -16.06 -20.83
N ASP A 363 29.38 -16.61 -21.08
CA ASP A 363 29.24 -17.91 -21.74
C ASP A 363 29.77 -17.88 -23.19
N LEU A 364 29.41 -16.84 -23.96
CA LEU A 364 29.94 -16.62 -25.29
C LEU A 364 31.46 -16.45 -25.28
N TYR A 365 32.03 -15.77 -24.29
CA TYR A 365 33.48 -15.66 -24.16
C TYR A 365 34.13 -17.03 -23.93
N PHE A 366 33.60 -17.86 -23.03
CA PHE A 366 34.14 -19.20 -22.81
C PHE A 366 34.01 -20.10 -24.04
N THR A 367 32.89 -19.99 -24.76
CA THR A 367 32.61 -20.83 -25.92
C THR A 367 33.39 -20.37 -27.16
N LEU A 368 33.32 -19.09 -27.53
CA LEU A 368 33.87 -18.55 -28.77
C LEU A 368 35.35 -18.17 -28.66
N ILE A 369 35.81 -17.66 -27.51
CA ILE A 369 37.20 -17.20 -27.33
C ILE A 369 38.07 -18.30 -26.74
N LEU A 370 37.58 -18.99 -25.72
CA LEU A 370 38.35 -20.05 -25.03
C LEU A 370 38.06 -21.47 -25.56
N GLY A 371 37.13 -21.62 -26.52
CA GLY A 371 36.85 -22.89 -27.19
C GLY A 371 36.27 -23.97 -26.27
N TYR A 372 35.60 -23.60 -25.18
CA TYR A 372 34.97 -24.56 -24.28
C TYR A 372 33.72 -25.15 -24.94
N SER A 373 33.40 -26.41 -24.62
CA SER A 373 32.08 -26.96 -24.94
C SER A 373 30.99 -26.17 -24.21
N ALA A 374 29.78 -26.11 -24.79
CA ALA A 374 28.64 -25.42 -24.17
C ALA A 374 28.36 -25.92 -22.74
N SER A 375 28.54 -27.21 -22.48
CA SER A 375 28.42 -27.78 -21.13
C SER A 375 29.48 -27.23 -20.17
N LYS A 376 30.74 -27.14 -20.60
CA LYS A 376 31.86 -26.65 -19.77
C LYS A 376 31.75 -25.15 -19.55
N ALA A 377 31.34 -24.38 -20.56
CA ALA A 377 31.06 -22.95 -20.46
C ALA A 377 29.93 -22.67 -19.45
N GLY A 378 28.83 -23.42 -19.56
CA GLY A 378 27.73 -23.38 -18.60
C GLY A 378 28.15 -23.70 -17.16
N VAL A 379 29.04 -24.67 -16.95
CA VAL A 379 29.62 -24.94 -15.61
C VAL A 379 30.41 -23.75 -15.08
N GLN A 380 31.08 -22.97 -15.93
CA GLN A 380 31.80 -21.77 -15.48
C GLN A 380 30.86 -20.65 -15.04
N LEU A 381 29.61 -20.59 -15.53
CA LEU A 381 28.63 -19.62 -15.05
C LEU A 381 28.26 -19.86 -13.58
N LEU A 382 28.47 -21.07 -13.04
CA LEU A 382 28.26 -21.35 -11.62
C LEU A 382 29.13 -20.47 -10.70
N TYR A 383 30.23 -19.89 -11.18
CA TYR A 383 31.03 -18.93 -10.40
C TYR A 383 30.25 -17.65 -10.06
N TYR A 384 29.17 -17.35 -10.78
CA TYR A 384 28.28 -16.23 -10.47
C TYR A 384 27.42 -16.48 -9.22
N THR A 385 27.07 -17.75 -8.98
CA THR A 385 26.12 -18.17 -7.93
C THR A 385 26.63 -17.90 -6.50
N PRO A 386 27.89 -18.23 -6.12
CA PRO A 386 28.43 -17.84 -4.81
C PRO A 386 28.39 -16.33 -4.58
N GLY A 387 28.59 -15.54 -5.64
CA GLY A 387 28.45 -14.09 -5.63
C GLY A 387 27.03 -13.67 -5.26
N ILE A 388 26.05 -14.14 -6.03
CA ILE A 388 24.62 -13.88 -5.76
C ILE A 388 24.25 -14.29 -4.34
N ALA A 389 24.64 -15.49 -3.92
CA ALA A 389 24.34 -16.02 -2.59
C ALA A 389 24.88 -15.10 -1.49
N THR A 390 26.14 -14.66 -1.64
CA THR A 390 26.77 -13.71 -0.72
C THR A 390 26.01 -12.40 -0.68
N GLY A 391 25.66 -11.84 -1.85
CA GLY A 391 24.91 -10.59 -1.96
C GLY A 391 23.50 -10.68 -1.33
N VAL A 392 22.76 -11.76 -1.59
CA VAL A 392 21.43 -12.00 -1.01
C VAL A 392 21.50 -12.14 0.51
N TYR A 393 22.52 -12.84 1.02
CA TYR A 393 22.72 -13.00 2.46
C TYR A 393 23.08 -11.66 3.13
N LEU A 394 23.94 -10.86 2.52
CA LEU A 394 24.27 -9.51 2.99
C LEU A 394 23.04 -8.59 2.96
N ALA A 395 22.24 -8.64 1.90
CA ALA A 395 20.99 -7.88 1.82
C ALA A 395 20.01 -8.28 2.92
N MET A 396 19.87 -9.58 3.18
CA MET A 396 19.06 -10.10 4.29
C MET A 396 19.56 -9.57 5.64
N LEU A 397 20.88 -9.58 5.86
CA LEU A 397 21.50 -9.04 7.07
C LEU A 397 21.26 -7.52 7.21
N PHE A 398 21.42 -6.77 6.13
CA PHE A 398 21.20 -5.32 6.12
C PHE A 398 19.75 -4.93 6.36
N CYS A 399 18.80 -5.69 5.83
CA CYS A 399 17.37 -5.45 6.04
C CYS A 399 16.88 -5.91 7.41
N ASN A 400 17.43 -6.98 7.99
CA ASN A 400 16.86 -7.61 9.20
C ASN A 400 17.65 -7.36 10.50
N ALA A 401 18.96 -7.10 10.43
CA ALA A 401 19.83 -6.99 11.59
C ALA A 401 20.34 -5.55 11.79
N TRP A 402 21.19 -5.08 10.87
CA TRP A 402 21.80 -3.75 10.87
C TRP A 402 22.13 -3.35 9.45
N PRO A 403 21.76 -2.15 8.95
CA PRO A 403 21.09 -1.04 9.63
C PRO A 403 19.56 -1.15 9.73
N ARG A 404 18.95 -2.24 9.25
CA ARG A 404 17.49 -2.41 9.09
C ARG A 404 16.87 -1.43 8.11
N SER A 405 17.51 -1.31 6.96
CA SER A 405 17.12 -0.35 5.93
C SER A 405 17.31 -0.97 4.56
N THR A 406 16.41 -0.64 3.63
CA THR A 406 16.50 -1.03 2.23
C THR A 406 17.47 -0.18 1.43
N PHE A 407 17.78 1.05 1.87
CA PHE A 407 18.67 1.97 1.16
C PHE A 407 20.11 1.43 1.05
N LEU A 408 20.71 1.01 2.16
CA LEU A 408 22.11 0.58 2.18
C LEU A 408 22.41 -0.57 1.20
N PRO A 409 21.66 -1.70 1.20
CA PRO A 409 21.93 -2.77 0.25
C PRO A 409 21.69 -2.35 -1.22
N LEU A 410 20.71 -1.49 -1.50
CA LEU A 410 20.47 -0.98 -2.85
C LEU A 410 21.63 -0.11 -3.35
N PHE A 411 22.13 0.78 -2.50
CA PHE A 411 23.25 1.66 -2.83
C PHE A 411 24.57 0.89 -3.00
N LEU A 412 24.90 0.02 -2.04
CA LEU A 412 26.10 -0.82 -2.12
C LEU A 412 26.01 -1.80 -3.29
N GLY A 413 24.86 -2.44 -3.51
CA GLY A 413 24.65 -3.36 -4.62
C GLY A 413 24.82 -2.69 -5.97
N SER A 414 24.27 -1.48 -6.15
CA SER A 414 24.44 -0.70 -7.39
C SER A 414 25.91 -0.34 -7.64
N THR A 415 26.65 -0.01 -6.57
CA THR A 415 28.07 0.36 -6.66
C THR A 415 28.94 -0.86 -6.97
N ILE A 416 28.75 -1.97 -6.23
CA ILE A 416 29.52 -3.21 -6.40
C ILE A 416 29.26 -3.81 -7.77
N GLU A 417 28.03 -3.80 -8.27
CA GLU A 417 27.76 -4.33 -9.61
C GLU A 417 28.39 -3.48 -10.71
N ALA A 418 28.27 -2.15 -10.63
CA ALA A 418 28.91 -1.27 -11.61
C ALA A 418 30.44 -1.47 -11.67
N LEU A 419 31.07 -1.61 -10.50
CA LEU A 419 32.50 -1.95 -10.41
C LEU A 419 32.75 -3.36 -10.94
N GLY A 420 31.90 -4.33 -10.62
CA GLY A 420 32.06 -5.72 -11.03
C GLY A 420 31.99 -5.90 -12.55
N ILE A 421 31.07 -5.23 -13.22
CA ILE A 421 30.99 -5.22 -14.69
C ILE A 421 32.25 -4.59 -15.32
N GLY A 422 32.73 -3.47 -14.79
CA GLY A 422 33.97 -2.83 -15.27
C GLY A 422 35.22 -3.69 -15.04
N LEU A 423 35.33 -4.30 -13.86
CA LEU A 423 36.44 -5.20 -13.53
C LEU A 423 36.38 -6.52 -14.29
N LEU A 424 35.17 -7.01 -14.62
CA LEU A 424 34.99 -8.19 -15.46
C LEU A 424 35.51 -7.93 -16.88
N ALA A 425 35.21 -6.75 -17.46
CA ALA A 425 35.79 -6.35 -18.75
C ALA A 425 37.32 -6.34 -18.71
N TRP A 426 37.92 -5.80 -17.65
CA TRP A 426 39.36 -5.85 -17.44
C TRP A 426 39.89 -7.30 -17.29
N ALA A 427 39.23 -8.14 -16.49
CA ALA A 427 39.65 -9.52 -16.31
C ALA A 427 39.64 -10.29 -17.63
N MET A 428 38.63 -10.08 -18.48
CA MET A 428 38.55 -10.65 -19.82
C MET A 428 39.67 -10.15 -20.73
N SER A 429 40.06 -8.87 -20.62
CA SER A 429 41.19 -8.34 -21.41
C SER A 429 42.52 -9.02 -21.03
N THR A 430 42.73 -9.37 -19.75
CA THR A 430 43.92 -10.13 -19.32
C THR A 430 43.93 -11.57 -19.85
N GLY A 431 42.75 -12.18 -20.00
CA GLY A 431 42.61 -13.59 -20.40
C GLY A 431 42.91 -14.61 -19.29
N HIS A 432 43.25 -14.17 -18.07
CA HIS A 432 43.47 -15.06 -16.94
C HIS A 432 42.12 -15.54 -16.37
N THR A 433 41.83 -16.84 -16.56
CA THR A 433 40.56 -17.45 -16.16
C THR A 433 40.25 -17.29 -14.67
N ALA A 434 41.25 -17.39 -13.79
CA ALA A 434 41.08 -17.18 -12.35
C ALA A 434 40.57 -15.76 -12.02
N SER A 435 41.10 -14.74 -12.71
CA SER A 435 40.64 -13.35 -12.56
C SER A 435 39.21 -13.19 -13.07
N ILE A 436 38.86 -13.84 -14.18
CA ILE A 436 37.49 -13.84 -14.72
C ILE A 436 36.52 -14.46 -13.71
N PHE A 437 36.82 -15.63 -13.17
CA PHE A 437 35.97 -16.28 -12.16
C PHE A 437 35.79 -15.42 -10.91
N GLY A 438 36.87 -14.79 -10.42
CA GLY A 438 36.80 -13.87 -9.29
C GLY A 438 35.90 -12.67 -9.57
N MET A 439 35.99 -12.07 -10.76
CA MET A 439 35.19 -10.90 -11.13
C MET A 439 33.73 -11.24 -11.46
N VAL A 440 33.46 -12.42 -12.03
CA VAL A 440 32.10 -12.95 -12.18
C VAL A 440 31.45 -13.10 -10.81
N ALA A 441 32.13 -13.75 -9.85
CA ALA A 441 31.63 -13.87 -8.49
C ALA A 441 31.41 -12.50 -7.83
N PHE A 442 32.35 -11.56 -8.00
CA PHE A 442 32.23 -10.21 -7.45
C PHE A 442 31.04 -9.44 -8.02
N SER A 443 30.81 -9.51 -9.34
CA SER A 443 29.62 -8.94 -9.97
C SER A 443 28.33 -9.52 -9.39
N GLY A 444 28.32 -10.84 -9.14
CA GLY A 444 27.17 -11.53 -8.53
C GLY A 444 26.80 -11.00 -7.15
N VAL A 445 27.77 -10.50 -6.36
CA VAL A 445 27.49 -9.88 -5.05
C VAL A 445 26.61 -8.64 -5.21
N GLY A 446 26.91 -7.79 -6.19
CA GLY A 446 26.13 -6.58 -6.48
C GLY A 446 24.70 -6.89 -6.97
N THR A 447 24.55 -7.94 -7.78
CA THR A 447 23.26 -8.49 -8.20
C THR A 447 22.44 -8.99 -7.01
N GLY A 448 23.03 -9.85 -6.18
CA GLY A 448 22.37 -10.43 -5.02
C GLY A 448 21.92 -9.40 -3.99
N LEU A 449 22.70 -8.33 -3.80
CA LEU A 449 22.37 -7.23 -2.89
C LEU A 449 21.08 -6.47 -3.28
N ARG A 450 20.65 -6.52 -4.53
CA ARG A 450 19.48 -5.76 -5.03
C ARG A 450 18.22 -6.61 -5.25
N PHE A 451 18.36 -7.91 -5.49
CA PHE A 451 17.24 -8.83 -5.76
C PHE A 451 16.11 -8.76 -4.75
N MET A 452 16.43 -8.72 -3.46
CA MET A 452 15.44 -8.67 -2.39
C MET A 452 15.02 -7.24 -2.03
N PRO A 453 15.96 -6.32 -1.78
CA PRO A 453 15.60 -4.99 -1.27
C PRO A 453 14.87 -4.13 -2.30
N GLY A 454 15.03 -4.39 -3.61
CA GLY A 454 14.33 -3.64 -4.66
C GLY A 454 12.82 -3.80 -4.55
N THR A 455 12.35 -5.05 -4.57
CA THR A 455 10.93 -5.38 -4.39
C THR A 455 10.43 -4.98 -3.01
N LEU A 456 11.24 -5.20 -1.96
CA LEU A 456 10.85 -4.86 -0.58
C LEU A 456 10.65 -3.35 -0.38
N HIS A 457 11.50 -2.53 -1.00
CA HIS A 457 11.38 -1.08 -0.98
C HIS A 457 10.06 -0.61 -1.63
N ALA A 458 9.71 -1.19 -2.78
CA ALA A 458 8.44 -0.92 -3.45
C ALA A 458 7.22 -1.27 -2.58
N VAL A 459 7.21 -2.47 -1.99
CA VAL A 459 6.11 -2.93 -1.12
C VAL A 459 5.99 -2.07 0.13
N GLY A 460 7.11 -1.62 0.72
CA GLY A 460 7.10 -0.75 1.88
C GLY A 460 6.53 0.65 1.62
N PHE A 461 6.62 1.16 0.39
CA PHE A 461 6.01 2.43 0.00
C PHE A 461 4.53 2.32 -0.38
N PHE A 462 4.11 1.16 -0.89
CA PHE A 462 2.76 0.94 -1.44
C PHE A 462 2.15 -0.39 -0.98
N PRO A 463 1.84 -0.54 0.33
CA PRO A 463 1.31 -1.78 0.89
C PRO A 463 -0.10 -2.15 0.38
N ASP A 464 -0.89 -1.17 -0.08
CA ASP A 464 -2.26 -1.40 -0.55
C ASP A 464 -2.34 -1.95 -1.99
N ASN A 465 -1.25 -1.84 -2.77
CA ASN A 465 -1.23 -2.13 -4.20
C ASN A 465 -0.04 -3.01 -4.59
N ILE A 466 0.25 -4.02 -3.76
CA ILE A 466 1.41 -4.92 -3.89
C ILE A 466 1.52 -5.52 -5.30
N ALA A 467 0.43 -6.08 -5.84
CA ALA A 467 0.49 -6.76 -7.14
C ALA A 467 0.87 -5.80 -8.28
N SER A 468 0.27 -4.62 -8.33
CA SER A 468 0.57 -3.62 -9.36
C SER A 468 2.00 -3.08 -9.27
N ILE A 469 2.49 -2.74 -8.06
CA ILE A 469 3.85 -2.20 -7.90
C ILE A 469 4.93 -3.27 -8.15
N VAL A 470 4.71 -4.50 -7.69
CA VAL A 470 5.63 -5.63 -7.92
C VAL A 470 5.71 -5.95 -9.41
N SER A 471 4.58 -5.95 -10.13
CA SER A 471 4.56 -6.11 -11.58
C SER A 471 5.33 -5.02 -12.30
N LEU A 472 5.12 -3.75 -11.94
CA LEU A 472 5.87 -2.62 -12.52
C LEU A 472 7.39 -2.78 -12.32
N MET A 473 7.83 -3.19 -11.11
CA MET A 473 9.24 -3.50 -10.85
C MET A 473 9.73 -4.73 -11.62
N GLY A 474 8.86 -5.71 -11.83
CA GLY A 474 9.16 -6.95 -12.56
C GLY A 474 9.50 -6.72 -14.03
N ILE A 475 8.92 -5.71 -14.68
CA ILE A 475 9.18 -5.36 -16.10
C ILE A 475 10.60 -4.85 -16.29
N ALA A 476 11.14 -4.11 -15.31
CA ALA A 476 12.38 -3.39 -15.46
C ALA A 476 13.58 -4.30 -15.78
N MET A 477 13.67 -5.44 -15.10
CA MET A 477 14.78 -6.38 -15.24
C MET A 477 14.89 -7.01 -16.65
N PRO A 478 13.87 -7.69 -17.21
CA PRO A 478 13.96 -8.24 -18.57
C PRO A 478 14.14 -7.13 -19.62
N PHE A 479 13.57 -5.93 -19.40
CA PHE A 479 13.78 -4.80 -20.29
C PHE A 479 15.24 -4.33 -20.31
N GLY A 480 15.86 -4.21 -19.13
CA GLY A 480 17.29 -3.92 -19.00
C GLY A 480 18.14 -4.97 -19.67
N GLY A 481 17.82 -6.24 -19.46
CA GLY A 481 18.52 -7.34 -20.13
C GLY A 481 18.46 -7.25 -21.65
N ALA A 482 17.28 -7.01 -22.23
CA ALA A 482 17.11 -6.84 -23.66
C ALA A 482 17.97 -5.69 -24.21
N VAL A 483 17.89 -4.50 -23.59
CA VAL A 483 18.69 -3.33 -24.00
C VAL A 483 20.19 -3.61 -23.91
N ALA A 484 20.65 -4.25 -22.83
CA ALA A 484 22.06 -4.57 -22.65
C ALA A 484 22.57 -5.55 -23.70
N LEU A 485 21.83 -6.63 -23.96
CA LEU A 485 22.20 -7.60 -25.00
C LEU A 485 22.31 -6.94 -26.37
N THR A 486 21.36 -6.08 -26.74
CA THR A 486 21.40 -5.35 -28.01
C THR A 486 22.62 -4.44 -28.14
N ILE A 487 22.93 -3.66 -27.09
CA ILE A 487 24.12 -2.80 -27.06
C ILE A 487 25.38 -3.65 -27.22
N MET A 488 25.49 -4.72 -26.43
CA MET A 488 26.64 -5.60 -26.43
C MET A 488 26.83 -6.31 -27.77
N THR A 489 25.74 -6.81 -28.38
CA THR A 489 25.78 -7.52 -29.67
C THR A 489 26.17 -6.59 -30.80
N THR A 490 25.65 -5.37 -30.79
CA THR A 490 26.05 -4.35 -31.76
C THR A 490 27.54 -4.04 -31.67
N VAL A 491 28.07 -3.86 -30.45
CA VAL A 491 29.50 -3.58 -30.24
C VAL A 491 30.36 -4.79 -30.63
N TYR A 492 29.94 -5.99 -30.24
CA TYR A 492 30.65 -7.23 -30.60
C TYR A 492 30.70 -7.42 -32.11
N ASN A 493 29.57 -7.34 -32.81
CA ASN A 493 29.50 -7.57 -34.26
C ASN A 493 30.32 -6.56 -35.07
N ASN A 494 30.45 -5.32 -34.59
CA ASN A 494 31.28 -4.30 -35.23
C ASN A 494 32.79 -4.51 -35.04
N LEU A 495 33.21 -5.19 -33.96
CA LEU A 495 34.61 -5.32 -33.59
C LEU A 495 35.17 -6.74 -33.73
N VAL A 496 34.30 -7.75 -33.86
CA VAL A 496 34.68 -9.17 -33.87
C VAL A 496 35.64 -9.53 -35.01
N ALA A 497 35.54 -8.85 -36.15
CA ALA A 497 36.41 -9.09 -37.29
C ALA A 497 37.86 -8.62 -37.06
N GLU A 498 38.06 -7.64 -36.17
CA GLU A 498 39.39 -7.10 -35.84
C GLU A 498 40.05 -7.91 -34.72
N ASP A 499 39.37 -8.02 -33.57
CA ASP A 499 39.82 -8.79 -32.41
C ASP A 499 38.60 -9.34 -31.64
N PRO A 500 38.27 -10.64 -31.80
CA PRO A 500 37.13 -11.26 -31.13
C PRO A 500 37.18 -11.15 -29.60
N LYS A 501 38.38 -11.19 -29.00
CA LYS A 501 38.54 -11.11 -27.55
C LYS A 501 38.26 -9.69 -27.08
N MET A 502 38.83 -8.69 -27.75
CA MET A 502 38.59 -7.29 -27.39
C MET A 502 37.18 -6.84 -27.73
N ALA A 503 36.55 -7.40 -28.76
CA ALA A 503 35.14 -7.18 -29.04
C ALA A 503 34.24 -7.53 -27.84
N MET A 504 34.51 -8.66 -27.16
CA MET A 504 33.81 -9.04 -25.92
C MET A 504 34.09 -8.07 -24.78
N VAL A 505 35.33 -7.60 -24.63
CA VAL A 505 35.70 -6.60 -23.61
C VAL A 505 34.95 -5.29 -23.83
N TRP A 506 34.97 -4.77 -25.06
CA TRP A 506 34.29 -3.53 -25.43
C TRP A 506 32.78 -3.62 -25.28
N ALA A 507 32.19 -4.80 -25.51
CA ALA A 507 30.78 -5.03 -25.24
C ALA A 507 30.44 -4.78 -23.75
N PHE A 508 31.24 -5.28 -22.81
CA PHE A 508 31.05 -4.98 -21.38
C PHE A 508 31.33 -3.51 -21.04
N VAL A 509 32.34 -2.89 -21.66
CA VAL A 509 32.63 -1.47 -21.45
C VAL A 509 31.46 -0.58 -21.90
N ALA A 510 30.76 -0.95 -22.97
CA ALA A 510 29.66 -0.17 -23.53
C ALA A 510 28.46 -0.02 -22.57
N ILE A 511 28.26 -0.97 -21.64
CA ILE A 511 27.18 -0.89 -20.65
C ILE A 511 27.59 -0.17 -19.35
N CYS A 512 28.89 0.01 -19.08
CA CYS A 512 29.40 0.67 -17.87
C CYS A 512 28.80 2.06 -17.59
N PRO A 513 28.55 2.95 -18.57
CA PRO A 513 27.92 4.25 -18.31
C PRO A 513 26.51 4.11 -17.70
N PHE A 514 25.71 3.15 -18.16
CA PHE A 514 24.39 2.87 -17.62
C PHE A 514 24.47 2.36 -16.17
N MET A 515 25.47 1.52 -15.89
CA MET A 515 25.76 1.08 -14.52
C MET A 515 26.16 2.24 -13.61
N GLY A 516 26.92 3.21 -14.12
CA GLY A 516 27.28 4.43 -13.39
C GLY A 516 26.07 5.29 -13.03
N VAL A 517 25.09 5.42 -13.92
CA VAL A 517 23.82 6.12 -13.65
C VAL A 517 23.04 5.42 -12.53
N CYS A 518 23.12 4.08 -12.43
CA CYS A 518 22.44 3.33 -11.36
C CYS A 518 22.93 3.75 -9.97
N ILE A 519 24.22 4.06 -9.82
CA ILE A 519 24.79 4.57 -8.56
C ILE A 519 24.14 5.90 -8.17
N LEU A 520 23.96 6.81 -9.14
CA LEU A 520 23.31 8.11 -8.93
C LEU A 520 21.83 7.94 -8.57
N CYS A 521 21.12 7.02 -9.24
CA CYS A 521 19.73 6.71 -8.93
C CYS A 521 19.59 6.15 -7.50
N ALA A 522 20.46 5.22 -7.12
CA ALA A 522 20.47 4.66 -5.77
C ALA A 522 20.83 5.70 -4.70
N ALA A 523 21.76 6.63 -4.98
CA ALA A 523 22.09 7.74 -4.08
C ALA A 523 20.91 8.70 -3.86
N CYS A 524 20.08 8.90 -4.89
CA CYS A 524 18.89 9.76 -4.83
C CYS A 524 17.66 9.09 -4.21
N LEU A 525 17.72 7.79 -3.93
CA LEU A 525 16.59 7.01 -3.43
C LEU A 525 16.23 7.38 -1.98
N GLY A 526 14.94 7.23 -1.65
CA GLY A 526 14.44 7.26 -0.27
C GLY A 526 14.89 6.06 0.55
N ASN A 527 14.31 5.92 1.74
CA ASN A 527 14.59 4.80 2.61
C ASN A 527 13.30 4.20 3.17
N VAL A 528 13.28 2.88 3.33
CA VAL A 528 12.30 2.16 4.13
C VAL A 528 13.05 1.53 5.29
N ALA A 529 12.81 2.01 6.50
CA ALA A 529 13.36 1.45 7.72
C ALA A 529 12.45 0.33 8.24
N ILE A 530 13.05 -0.84 8.46
CA ILE A 530 12.34 -2.06 8.83
C ILE A 530 12.32 -2.14 10.36
N VAL A 531 11.13 -1.95 10.93
CA VAL A 531 10.87 -2.08 12.36
C VAL A 531 10.77 -3.56 12.72
N LYS A 532 11.31 -3.95 13.88
CA LYS A 532 11.18 -5.33 14.37
C LYS A 532 9.80 -5.53 15.02
N PRO A 533 9.08 -6.61 14.71
CA PRO A 533 7.88 -6.97 15.45
C PRO A 533 8.22 -7.31 16.90
N LYS A 534 7.42 -6.82 17.85
CA LYS A 534 7.53 -7.27 19.24
C LYS A 534 6.94 -8.68 19.34
N PRO A 535 7.36 -9.51 20.33
CA PRO A 535 6.81 -10.85 20.50
C PRO A 535 5.27 -10.82 20.60
N GLY A 536 4.59 -11.60 19.76
CA GLY A 536 3.12 -11.67 19.66
C GLY A 536 2.46 -10.67 18.68
N GLU A 537 3.22 -9.73 18.12
CA GLU A 537 2.76 -8.84 17.01
C GLU A 537 3.10 -9.46 15.63
N GLU A 538 3.35 -10.78 15.57
CA GLU A 538 3.71 -11.52 14.36
C GLU A 538 2.47 -11.64 13.44
N GLY A 539 2.22 -10.62 12.62
CA GLY A 539 1.11 -10.58 11.67
C GLY A 539 0.27 -9.29 11.69
N GLU A 540 0.54 -8.35 12.60
CA GLU A 540 -0.10 -7.03 12.61
C GLU A 540 0.52 -6.09 11.56
N GLU A 541 -0.29 -5.21 10.97
CA GLU A 541 0.11 -4.25 9.94
C GLU A 541 1.01 -3.15 10.54
N GLN A 542 2.33 -3.31 10.37
CA GLN A 542 3.30 -2.39 10.93
C GLN A 542 3.58 -1.20 10.01
N LYS A 543 3.36 0.01 10.51
CA LYS A 543 3.74 1.24 9.79
C LYS A 543 5.27 1.38 9.80
N HIS A 544 5.88 1.11 8.66
CA HIS A 544 7.32 1.28 8.46
C HIS A 544 7.68 2.76 8.35
N ASP A 545 8.85 3.15 8.86
CA ASP A 545 9.33 4.52 8.73
C ASP A 545 9.89 4.71 7.30
N VAL A 546 9.15 5.50 6.52
CA VAL A 546 9.41 5.75 5.11
C VAL A 546 9.93 7.18 4.95
N THR A 547 11.20 7.30 4.57
CA THR A 547 11.79 8.61 4.28
C THR A 547 11.55 9.00 2.82
N ASN A 548 10.75 10.03 2.61
CA ASN A 548 10.55 10.69 1.32
C ASN A 548 11.69 11.67 1.04
N GLY A 549 12.51 11.45 0.01
CA GLY A 549 13.68 12.29 -0.27
C GLY A 549 14.92 11.47 -0.63
N SER A 550 16.05 12.10 -0.94
CA SER A 550 17.33 11.36 -0.99
C SER A 550 17.77 11.11 0.45
N TYR A 551 17.83 9.84 0.84
CA TYR A 551 18.24 9.45 2.19
C TYR A 551 19.72 9.78 2.44
N LEU A 552 20.58 9.64 1.42
CA LEU A 552 22.00 9.99 1.51
C LEU A 552 22.22 11.48 1.84
N LEU A 553 21.48 12.37 1.18
CA LEU A 553 21.56 13.81 1.46
C LEU A 553 21.07 14.14 2.87
N ALA A 554 20.04 13.46 3.35
CA ALA A 554 19.56 13.61 4.73
C ALA A 554 20.64 13.20 5.75
N LEU A 555 21.33 12.08 5.52
CA LEU A 555 22.46 11.63 6.36
C LEU A 555 23.63 12.61 6.35
N LEU A 556 24.01 13.13 5.18
CA LEU A 556 25.12 14.09 5.04
C LEU A 556 24.82 15.43 5.74
N ARG A 557 23.57 15.91 5.68
CA ARG A 557 23.14 17.13 6.39
C ARG A 557 23.19 16.94 7.90
N ARG A 558 22.79 15.77 8.42
CA ARG A 558 22.84 15.44 9.86
C ARG A 558 24.27 15.38 10.39
N ARG A 559 25.23 14.95 9.57
CA ARG A 559 26.67 14.86 9.95
C ARG A 559 27.38 16.22 9.97
N LYS A 560 27.01 17.16 9.08
CA LYS A 560 27.56 18.53 9.08
C LYS A 560 27.11 19.38 10.28
N GLY A 561 25.96 19.09 10.88
CA GLY A 561 25.46 19.77 12.09
C GLY A 561 26.17 19.36 13.39
N LYS A 562 27.00 18.31 13.39
CA LYS A 562 27.71 17.78 14.57
C LYS A 562 29.18 18.24 14.70
N SER A 563 29.65 19.17 13.87
CA SER A 563 31.07 19.56 13.83
C SER A 563 31.41 20.89 14.55
N GLY A 564 30.59 21.34 15.50
CA GLY A 564 30.90 22.49 16.34
C GLY A 564 30.30 22.36 17.74
N GLY A 565 31.17 22.23 18.75
CA GLY A 565 30.87 22.48 20.17
C GLY A 565 30.68 21.25 21.07
N ASP A 566 31.68 21.04 21.93
CA ASP A 566 31.76 20.32 23.21
C ASP A 566 31.45 18.81 23.33
N ASP A 567 32.55 18.06 23.46
CA ASP A 567 32.66 16.70 24.00
C ASP A 567 32.68 16.71 25.54
N SER A 568 31.51 16.71 26.20
CA SER A 568 31.43 16.31 27.61
C SER A 568 30.00 15.95 28.02
N GLU A 569 29.48 14.82 27.52
CA GLU A 569 28.39 14.06 28.16
C GLU A 569 28.21 12.71 27.43
N MET A 570 29.17 11.80 27.60
CA MET A 570 29.03 10.41 27.18
C MET A 570 28.62 9.55 28.38
N GLY A 571 27.32 9.35 28.53
CA GLY A 571 26.84 8.42 29.53
C GLY A 571 25.34 8.30 29.76
N GLN A 572 24.44 8.76 28.88
CA GLN A 572 23.01 8.41 28.88
C GLN A 572 22.32 9.15 27.72
N GLY A 573 21.85 8.43 26.69
CA GLY A 573 21.23 9.10 25.53
C GLY A 573 21.07 8.20 24.31
N GLN A 574 20.27 7.14 24.43
CA GLN A 574 19.78 6.36 23.27
C GLN A 574 18.24 6.44 23.11
N GLY A 575 17.61 7.45 23.74
CA GLY A 575 16.15 7.66 23.68
C GLY A 575 15.68 8.83 22.80
N GLU A 576 16.54 9.75 22.41
CA GLU A 576 16.11 11.02 21.79
C GLU A 576 16.79 11.22 20.42
N MET A 577 16.15 10.78 19.35
CA MET A 577 16.44 11.30 18.01
C MET A 577 15.33 10.98 17.00
N HIS A 578 14.07 11.12 17.44
CA HIS A 578 12.88 11.14 16.59
C HIS A 578 12.07 12.43 16.78
N GLU A 579 12.76 13.56 16.93
CA GLU A 579 12.21 14.88 16.69
C GLU A 579 13.24 15.67 15.88
N LEU A 580 12.78 16.58 15.01
CA LEU A 580 13.55 17.42 14.08
C LEU A 580 13.74 16.88 12.65
N ALA A 581 12.64 16.73 11.92
CA ALA A 581 12.51 17.20 10.52
C ALA A 581 11.05 17.25 10.05
N VAL A 582 10.15 17.81 10.86
CA VAL A 582 9.01 18.59 10.35
C VAL A 582 9.36 20.04 10.70
N GLY A 583 9.20 20.94 9.73
CA GLY A 583 9.80 22.27 9.77
C GLY A 583 9.50 23.05 11.05
N LYS A 584 10.46 23.92 11.40
CA LYS A 584 10.20 25.15 12.15
C LYS A 584 8.92 25.82 11.58
N LYS A 585 7.82 25.61 12.28
CA LYS A 585 6.78 26.60 12.58
C LYS A 585 6.81 26.66 14.11
N SER A 586 7.54 27.65 14.60
CA SER A 586 6.98 28.77 15.36
C SER A 586 6.67 28.35 16.79
N ASP A 587 7.25 29.07 17.75
CA ASP A 587 6.71 29.17 19.10
C ASP A 587 5.24 29.63 18.98
N GLU A 588 4.29 28.71 18.82
CA GLU A 588 2.89 29.05 18.57
C GLU A 588 1.99 28.15 19.43
N MET A 589 1.64 28.69 20.60
CA MET A 589 0.29 28.73 21.20
C MET A 589 -0.68 27.55 20.91
N PRO A 590 -1.29 26.91 21.92
CA PRO A 590 -2.23 25.78 21.73
C PRO A 590 -3.47 26.14 20.89
N ILE A 591 -3.45 25.88 19.58
CA ILE A 591 -4.54 26.24 18.63
C ILE A 591 -5.88 25.65 19.11
N ALA A 592 -6.99 26.39 18.96
CA ALA A 592 -8.35 25.95 19.27
C ALA A 592 -8.69 24.62 18.55
N SER A 593 -8.54 23.52 19.27
CA SER A 593 -8.61 22.15 18.74
C SER A 593 -9.87 21.43 19.20
N ILE A 594 -10.39 20.55 18.35
CA ILE A 594 -11.62 19.77 18.56
C ILE A 594 -11.25 18.30 18.66
N LEU A 595 -11.83 17.63 19.67
CA LEU A 595 -11.71 16.21 19.90
C LEU A 595 -12.59 15.41 18.93
N LEU A 596 -11.99 14.49 18.18
CA LEU A 596 -12.70 13.42 17.49
C LEU A 596 -12.12 12.07 17.86
N LEU A 597 -12.99 11.07 17.88
CA LEU A 597 -12.68 9.68 18.17
C LEU A 597 -12.63 8.89 16.87
N HIS A 598 -11.51 8.21 16.60
CA HIS A 598 -11.39 7.31 15.46
C HIS A 598 -11.88 5.92 15.83
N ARG A 599 -12.95 5.39 15.22
CA ARG A 599 -13.43 4.02 15.49
C ARG A 599 -12.84 3.01 14.48
N VAL A 600 -12.08 2.03 14.98
CA VAL A 600 -11.48 0.95 14.16
C VAL A 600 -12.38 -0.29 14.12
N GLN A 601 -12.77 -0.65 12.90
CA GLN A 601 -13.28 -1.94 12.41
C GLN A 601 -13.98 -2.88 13.43
N THR A 602 -15.27 -2.63 13.69
CA THR A 602 -16.30 -3.71 13.71
C THR A 602 -17.75 -3.24 13.68
N SER A 603 -18.01 -1.94 13.78
CA SER A 603 -19.36 -1.46 13.47
C SER A 603 -19.76 -1.88 12.05
N THR A 604 -20.87 -2.60 11.95
CA THR A 604 -21.54 -2.95 10.68
C THR A 604 -21.90 -1.73 9.82
N SER A 605 -21.71 -0.52 10.37
CA SER A 605 -21.96 0.77 9.75
C SER A 605 -20.69 1.64 9.77
N PHE A 606 -19.80 1.49 8.77
CA PHE A 606 -18.72 2.44 8.40
C PHE A 606 -17.34 2.28 9.12
N PRO A 607 -16.37 1.56 8.51
CA PRO A 607 -14.99 1.48 9.01
C PRO A 607 -14.20 2.79 8.83
N SER A 608 -13.40 3.21 9.82
CA SER A 608 -12.51 4.40 9.80
C SER A 608 -13.18 5.78 10.00
N ALA A 609 -14.42 5.79 10.50
CA ALA A 609 -15.12 7.03 10.79
C ALA A 609 -14.54 7.76 12.02
N HIS A 610 -14.41 9.07 11.90
CA HIS A 610 -14.13 9.94 13.03
C HIS A 610 -15.44 10.51 13.55
N VAL A 611 -15.68 10.38 14.86
CA VAL A 611 -16.94 10.78 15.47
C VAL A 611 -16.74 11.67 16.68
N PHE A 612 -17.73 12.52 16.97
CA PHE A 612 -17.79 13.18 18.28
C PHE A 612 -18.03 12.10 19.34
N PRO A 613 -17.40 12.22 20.52
CA PRO A 613 -17.65 11.30 21.62
C PRO A 613 -19.11 11.36 22.08
N GLY A 614 -19.65 10.18 22.38
CA GLY A 614 -20.95 9.95 23.01
C GLY A 614 -22.17 9.87 22.12
N GLY A 615 -23.32 9.59 22.74
CA GLY A 615 -24.61 9.55 22.06
C GLY A 615 -25.58 8.46 22.51
N ASN A 616 -25.13 7.47 23.29
CA ASN A 616 -26.03 6.43 23.81
C ASN A 616 -26.59 6.82 25.18
N LEU A 617 -27.89 6.58 25.36
CA LEU A 617 -28.58 6.72 26.64
C LEU A 617 -28.69 5.34 27.29
N SER A 618 -28.44 5.27 28.60
CA SER A 618 -28.60 4.10 29.45
C SER A 618 -29.67 4.37 30.52
N SER A 619 -30.66 3.49 30.62
CA SER A 619 -31.66 3.56 31.69
C SER A 619 -31.07 3.34 33.09
N PHE A 620 -29.85 2.81 33.18
CA PHE A 620 -29.15 2.60 34.45
C PHE A 620 -28.46 3.90 34.95
N HIS A 621 -27.88 4.65 34.02
CA HIS A 621 -27.10 5.85 34.36
C HIS A 621 -27.95 7.13 34.38
N GLU A 622 -28.81 7.33 33.40
CA GLU A 622 -29.53 8.58 33.19
C GLU A 622 -30.97 8.57 33.75
N PRO A 623 -31.52 9.76 34.12
CA PRO A 623 -32.94 9.89 34.45
C PRO A 623 -33.86 9.48 33.29
N ALA A 624 -35.09 9.05 33.62
CA ALA A 624 -36.08 8.66 32.63
C ALA A 624 -36.44 9.82 31.68
N LEU A 625 -36.53 9.53 30.39
CA LEU A 625 -36.92 10.48 29.35
C LEU A 625 -38.42 10.43 29.06
N PRO A 626 -39.02 11.52 28.54
CA PRO A 626 -40.37 11.53 27.99
C PRO A 626 -40.55 10.47 26.87
N PRO A 627 -41.79 10.13 26.49
CA PRO A 627 -42.04 9.27 25.33
C PRO A 627 -41.42 9.84 24.05
N ILE A 628 -40.88 8.98 23.18
CA ILE A 628 -40.15 9.37 21.96
C ILE A 628 -40.96 10.24 20.99
N ASP A 629 -42.29 10.10 21.01
CA ASP A 629 -43.21 10.87 20.17
C ASP A 629 -43.59 12.25 20.76
N SER A 630 -43.15 12.56 21.99
CA SER A 630 -43.38 13.86 22.62
C SER A 630 -42.39 14.91 22.09
N PRO A 631 -42.83 16.14 21.78
CA PRO A 631 -41.93 17.25 21.46
C PRO A 631 -40.87 17.53 22.55
N GLU A 632 -41.16 17.19 23.81
CA GLU A 632 -40.28 17.33 24.96
C GLU A 632 -39.08 16.39 24.90
N TYR A 633 -39.21 15.24 24.22
CA TYR A 633 -38.11 14.31 23.98
C TYR A 633 -36.97 14.96 23.17
N HIS A 634 -37.31 15.95 22.35
CA HIS A 634 -36.34 16.66 21.51
C HIS A 634 -35.79 17.95 22.15
N GLN A 635 -35.95 18.10 23.47
CA GLN A 635 -35.38 19.22 24.23
C GLN A 635 -34.10 18.79 24.97
N ASP A 636 -33.23 19.76 25.23
CA ASP A 636 -32.07 19.55 26.11
C ASP A 636 -32.56 19.18 27.51
N SER A 637 -31.90 18.21 28.15
CA SER A 637 -32.30 17.72 29.48
C SER A 637 -31.08 17.24 30.27
N PRO A 638 -31.19 17.12 31.61
CA PRO A 638 -30.12 16.56 32.43
C PRO A 638 -29.67 15.16 31.99
N ALA A 639 -30.59 14.35 31.45
CA ALA A 639 -30.27 13.02 30.92
C ALA A 639 -29.33 13.10 29.71
N TYR A 640 -29.61 13.97 28.74
CA TYR A 640 -28.72 14.14 27.57
C TYR A 640 -27.34 14.68 27.93
N ARG A 641 -27.28 15.62 28.89
CA ARG A 641 -26.01 16.18 29.38
C ARG A 641 -25.19 15.13 30.13
N LEU A 642 -25.82 14.33 30.99
CA LEU A 642 -25.15 13.26 31.73
C LEU A 642 -24.62 12.17 30.79
N ALA A 643 -25.42 11.74 29.80
CA ALA A 643 -25.00 10.78 28.79
C ALA A 643 -23.80 11.27 27.97
N ALA A 644 -23.80 12.56 27.58
CA ALA A 644 -22.68 13.14 26.86
C ALA A 644 -21.38 13.09 27.67
N LEU A 645 -21.44 13.40 28.98
CA LEU A 645 -20.27 13.33 29.86
C LEU A 645 -19.81 11.89 30.12
N ARG A 646 -20.76 10.97 30.38
CA ARG A 646 -20.48 9.56 30.64
C ARG A 646 -19.79 8.91 29.46
N GLU A 647 -20.40 9.00 28.28
CA GLU A 647 -19.84 8.35 27.09
C GLU A 647 -18.54 9.01 26.64
N THR A 648 -18.38 10.33 26.83
CA THR A 648 -17.08 10.98 26.60
C THR A 648 -16.02 10.35 27.50
N PHE A 649 -16.30 10.10 28.77
CA PHE A 649 -15.36 9.41 29.66
C PHE A 649 -15.14 7.94 29.25
N GLU A 650 -16.19 7.20 28.91
CA GLU A 650 -16.10 5.80 28.48
C GLU A 650 -15.33 5.61 27.18
N GLU A 651 -15.51 6.50 26.20
CA GLU A 651 -14.95 6.38 24.85
C GLU A 651 -13.63 7.15 24.67
N SER A 652 -13.36 8.18 25.48
CA SER A 652 -12.14 9.01 25.35
C SER A 652 -11.22 8.95 26.58
N GLY A 653 -11.73 8.52 27.73
CA GLY A 653 -11.02 8.60 29.02
C GLY A 653 -10.97 10.01 29.63
N ILE A 654 -11.51 11.02 28.95
CA ILE A 654 -11.50 12.41 29.44
C ILE A 654 -12.66 12.59 30.42
N LEU A 655 -12.32 12.85 31.68
CA LEU A 655 -13.29 13.14 32.74
C LEU A 655 -13.52 14.65 32.86
N LEU A 656 -14.74 15.10 32.58
CA LEU A 656 -15.16 16.49 32.76
C LEU A 656 -15.86 16.66 34.12
N ALA A 657 -15.06 16.67 35.18
CA ALA A 657 -15.50 16.90 36.55
C ALA A 657 -14.57 17.85 37.30
N LYS A 658 -15.11 18.64 38.23
CA LYS A 658 -14.37 19.63 39.05
C LYS A 658 -14.58 19.36 40.53
N ARG A 659 -13.59 19.68 41.37
CA ARG A 659 -13.79 19.67 42.84
C ARG A 659 -14.53 20.93 43.27
N PRO A 660 -15.30 20.92 44.37
CA PRO A 660 -16.11 22.07 44.81
C PRO A 660 -15.36 23.41 44.94
N ASN A 661 -14.05 23.38 45.19
CA ASN A 661 -13.21 24.57 45.43
C ASN A 661 -12.09 24.74 44.37
N SER A 662 -12.20 24.13 43.18
CA SER A 662 -11.19 24.23 42.13
C SER A 662 -11.81 24.27 40.74
N ASP A 663 -11.36 25.20 39.91
CA ASP A 663 -11.71 25.27 38.49
C ASP A 663 -10.91 24.30 37.61
N ALA A 664 -9.91 23.62 38.19
CA ALA A 664 -9.17 22.58 37.51
C ALA A 664 -9.99 21.29 37.39
N LEU A 665 -9.92 20.65 36.22
CA LEU A 665 -10.53 19.34 36.00
C LEU A 665 -9.82 18.28 36.85
N VAL A 666 -10.60 17.32 37.33
CA VAL A 666 -10.09 16.16 38.05
C VAL A 666 -9.66 15.10 37.05
N HIS A 667 -8.42 14.64 37.19
CA HIS A 667 -7.85 13.59 36.35
C HIS A 667 -7.61 12.34 37.20
N PRO A 668 -8.34 11.23 36.98
CA PRO A 668 -8.01 9.95 37.57
C PRO A 668 -6.67 9.44 37.02
N ASP A 669 -5.92 8.69 37.81
CA ASP A 669 -4.80 7.91 37.31
C ASP A 669 -5.29 6.83 36.34
N LEU A 670 -4.39 6.31 35.50
CA LEU A 670 -4.74 5.42 34.40
C LEU A 670 -5.42 4.12 34.85
N GLU A 671 -5.03 3.58 36.02
CA GLU A 671 -5.57 2.33 36.55
C GLU A 671 -7.00 2.54 37.06
N THR A 672 -7.21 3.58 37.88
CA THR A 672 -8.52 4.00 38.37
C THR A 672 -9.47 4.33 37.22
N ALA A 673 -8.99 5.06 36.20
CA ALA A 673 -9.76 5.42 35.02
C ALA A 673 -10.19 4.19 34.22
N THR A 674 -9.29 3.24 33.99
CA THR A 674 -9.57 2.03 33.20
C THR A 674 -10.56 1.11 33.91
N ALA A 675 -10.37 0.90 35.22
CA ALA A 675 -11.29 0.09 36.03
C ALA A 675 -12.69 0.71 36.07
N ALA A 676 -12.78 2.02 36.29
CA ALA A 676 -14.04 2.75 36.30
C ALA A 676 -14.76 2.68 34.94
N ARG A 677 -14.06 2.95 33.83
CA ARG A 677 -14.65 2.86 32.48
C ARG A 677 -15.28 1.49 32.21
N LYS A 678 -14.60 0.41 32.57
CA LYS A 678 -15.13 -0.96 32.39
C LYS A 678 -16.32 -1.25 33.30
N ALA A 679 -16.31 -0.77 34.55
CA ALA A 679 -17.40 -0.99 35.50
C ALA A 679 -18.64 -0.16 35.17
N ILE A 680 -18.46 1.08 34.71
CA ILE A 680 -19.53 1.98 34.29
C ILE A 680 -20.16 1.45 33.01
N HIS A 681 -19.37 1.15 31.96
CA HIS A 681 -19.89 0.59 30.70
C HIS A 681 -20.65 -0.75 30.89
N ALA A 682 -20.26 -1.56 31.89
CA ALA A 682 -20.94 -2.81 32.21
C ALA A 682 -22.16 -2.64 33.14
N ASP A 683 -22.65 -1.41 33.35
CA ASP A 683 -23.76 -1.05 34.26
C ASP A 683 -23.57 -1.59 35.70
N LYS A 684 -22.31 -1.74 36.17
CA LYS A 684 -22.02 -2.23 37.54
C LYS A 684 -21.92 -1.12 38.56
N VAL A 685 -21.46 0.06 38.14
CA VAL A 685 -21.29 1.24 38.99
C VAL A 685 -21.90 2.44 38.30
N LYS A 686 -22.74 3.19 39.00
CA LYS A 686 -23.36 4.39 38.43
C LYS A 686 -22.32 5.50 38.28
N PHE A 687 -22.21 6.06 37.06
CA PHE A 687 -21.21 7.08 36.72
C PHE A 687 -21.20 8.28 37.69
N SER A 688 -22.37 8.87 37.98
CA SER A 688 -22.48 10.01 38.89
C SER A 688 -21.99 9.68 40.30
N THR A 689 -22.38 8.50 40.81
CA THR A 689 -21.98 8.02 42.14
C THR A 689 -20.48 7.76 42.21
N TRP A 690 -19.87 7.20 41.16
CA TRP A 690 -18.43 7.01 41.12
C TRP A 690 -17.66 8.35 41.16
N VAL A 691 -18.12 9.36 40.41
CA VAL A 691 -17.49 10.68 40.40
C VAL A 691 -17.63 11.38 41.76
N GLU A 692 -18.77 11.25 42.42
CA GLU A 692 -19.00 11.83 43.74
C GLU A 692 -18.22 11.09 44.84
N ASP A 693 -18.33 9.77 44.91
CA ASP A 693 -17.80 8.97 46.02
C ASP A 693 -16.30 8.70 45.88
N THR A 694 -15.83 8.41 44.66
CA THR A 694 -14.43 8.01 44.42
C THR A 694 -13.56 9.20 44.06
N MET A 695 -14.03 10.08 43.17
CA MET A 695 -13.25 11.23 42.70
C MET A 695 -13.44 12.50 43.57
N GLN A 696 -14.41 12.49 44.49
CA GLN A 696 -14.79 13.64 45.33
C GLN A 696 -15.02 14.90 44.49
N ALA A 697 -15.68 14.72 43.34
CA ALA A 697 -15.85 15.74 42.32
C ALA A 697 -17.32 15.87 41.90
N ARG A 698 -17.66 16.98 41.24
CA ARG A 698 -18.96 17.23 40.61
C ARG A 698 -18.79 17.27 39.10
N LEU A 699 -19.71 16.62 38.39
CA LEU A 699 -19.77 16.62 36.92
C LEU A 699 -20.06 18.03 36.38
N CYS A 700 -19.38 18.39 35.29
CA CYS A 700 -19.55 19.70 34.63
C CYS A 700 -20.77 19.73 33.68
N ALA A 701 -21.90 19.14 34.09
CA ALA A 701 -23.09 19.04 33.24
C ALA A 701 -23.70 20.42 32.93
N ASP A 702 -23.59 21.35 33.88
CA ASP A 702 -24.09 22.73 33.74
C ASP A 702 -23.22 23.56 32.77
N ASP A 703 -21.96 23.16 32.55
CA ASP A 703 -20.99 23.83 31.67
C ASP A 703 -21.17 23.46 30.18
N LEU A 704 -21.95 22.43 29.88
CA LEU A 704 -22.24 22.03 28.50
C LEU A 704 -23.23 23.00 27.83
N VAL A 705 -22.82 23.55 26.69
CA VAL A 705 -23.65 24.46 25.90
C VAL A 705 -24.28 23.71 24.72
N PRO A 706 -25.61 23.62 24.59
CA PRO A 706 -26.25 22.98 23.45
C PRO A 706 -25.83 23.62 22.11
N PHE A 707 -25.54 22.80 21.09
CA PHE A 707 -25.02 23.29 19.81
C PHE A 707 -25.65 22.58 18.60
N THR A 708 -26.97 22.75 18.45
CA THR A 708 -27.85 22.07 17.48
C THR A 708 -28.22 20.64 17.85
N ARG A 709 -29.40 20.25 17.40
CA ARG A 709 -29.91 18.87 17.44
C ARG A 709 -30.04 18.31 16.04
N TRP A 710 -29.61 17.07 15.85
CA TRP A 710 -29.76 16.35 14.59
C TRP A 710 -30.77 15.22 14.74
N ILE A 711 -31.71 15.10 13.80
CA ILE A 711 -32.72 14.05 13.76
C ILE A 711 -32.56 13.27 12.46
N THR A 712 -32.62 11.94 12.55
CA THR A 712 -32.54 11.08 11.36
C THR A 712 -33.60 11.47 10.31
N PRO A 713 -33.27 11.52 9.01
CA PRO A 713 -34.21 11.91 7.97
C PRO A 713 -35.51 11.08 7.90
N PRO A 714 -36.63 11.70 7.49
CA PRO A 714 -37.96 11.08 7.58
C PRO A 714 -38.21 9.88 6.65
N TRP A 715 -37.40 9.70 5.59
CA TRP A 715 -37.48 8.49 4.73
C TRP A 715 -36.87 7.25 5.38
N ASN A 716 -36.06 7.39 6.43
CA ASN A 716 -35.45 6.27 7.13
C ASN A 716 -36.34 5.80 8.30
N LYS A 717 -37.44 5.10 7.97
CA LYS A 717 -38.48 4.71 8.95
C LYS A 717 -38.06 3.61 9.93
N GLY A 718 -36.99 2.87 9.66
CA GLY A 718 -36.61 1.67 10.42
C GLY A 718 -35.86 1.93 11.74
N LYS A 719 -35.18 3.08 11.88
CA LYS A 719 -34.50 3.53 13.11
C LYS A 719 -34.38 5.06 13.09
N ARG A 720 -35.22 5.76 13.84
CA ARG A 720 -35.11 7.23 14.02
C ARG A 720 -34.34 7.54 15.29
N PHE A 721 -33.25 8.29 15.17
CA PHE A 721 -32.46 8.76 16.30
C PHE A 721 -32.53 10.27 16.41
N THR A 722 -32.45 10.76 17.64
CA THR A 722 -32.29 12.18 17.96
C THR A 722 -30.98 12.36 18.73
N THR A 723 -30.12 13.24 18.23
CA THR A 723 -28.79 13.45 18.80
C THR A 723 -28.64 14.93 19.15
N GLN A 724 -28.45 15.20 20.44
CA GLN A 724 -28.13 16.54 20.93
C GLN A 724 -26.62 16.73 20.92
N MET A 725 -26.14 17.76 20.24
CA MET A 725 -24.72 18.10 20.23
C MET A 725 -24.46 19.18 21.28
N TYR A 726 -23.29 19.14 21.92
CA TYR A 726 -22.87 20.08 22.95
C TYR A 726 -21.48 20.63 22.66
N LEU A 727 -21.22 21.85 23.13
CA LEU A 727 -19.89 22.40 23.30
C LEU A 727 -19.48 22.27 24.75
N GLY A 728 -18.39 21.52 25.00
CA GLY A 728 -17.68 21.49 26.28
C GLY A 728 -16.35 22.22 26.14
N PHE A 729 -16.05 23.13 27.08
CA PHE A 729 -14.81 23.91 27.05
C PHE A 729 -13.84 23.42 28.13
N MET A 730 -12.59 23.17 27.74
CA MET A 730 -11.51 22.92 28.71
C MET A 730 -11.18 24.21 29.51
N PRO A 731 -10.77 24.13 30.79
CA PRO A 731 -10.31 25.30 31.52
C PRO A 731 -9.14 26.00 30.82
N LEU A 732 -9.11 27.34 30.86
CA LEU A 732 -8.06 28.14 30.20
C LEU A 732 -6.76 28.21 31.02
N SER A 733 -6.84 27.92 32.32
CA SER A 733 -5.75 28.01 33.30
C SER A 733 -4.86 26.76 33.39
N ALA A 734 -5.08 25.77 32.52
CA ALA A 734 -4.31 24.54 32.52
C ALA A 734 -2.97 24.71 31.77
N PRO A 735 -1.82 24.31 32.33
CA PRO A 735 -0.53 24.46 31.65
C PRO A 735 -0.52 23.67 30.32
N ALA A 736 -0.04 24.32 29.26
CA ALA A 736 -0.02 23.80 27.89
C ALA A 736 0.80 22.50 27.70
N THR A 737 1.54 22.08 28.74
CA THR A 737 2.42 20.91 28.75
C THR A 737 1.79 19.63 29.33
N SER A 738 0.55 19.67 29.85
CA SER A 738 -0.06 18.51 30.52
C SER A 738 -1.24 17.83 29.82
N HIS A 739 -1.64 18.27 28.62
CA HIS A 739 -2.91 17.81 28.01
C HIS A 739 -2.84 17.20 26.61
N VAL A 740 -1.64 16.95 26.08
CA VAL A 740 -1.51 15.84 25.12
C VAL A 740 -1.49 14.57 25.96
N VAL A 741 -2.67 14.20 26.49
CA VAL A 741 -2.86 12.82 26.90
C VAL A 741 -2.71 12.04 25.61
N ASP A 742 -1.56 11.39 25.45
CA ASP A 742 -1.44 10.24 24.56
C ASP A 742 -2.41 9.21 25.15
N VAL A 743 -3.70 9.35 24.83
CA VAL A 743 -4.72 8.40 25.23
C VAL A 743 -4.52 7.18 24.33
N HIS A 744 -3.47 6.41 24.59
CA HIS A 744 -3.41 5.04 24.16
C HIS A 744 -4.46 4.27 24.96
N GLN A 745 -5.61 4.05 24.35
CA GLN A 745 -6.71 3.34 24.98
C GLN A 745 -6.46 1.84 24.99
N THR A 746 -6.48 1.27 26.19
CA THR A 746 -6.93 -0.10 26.42
C THR A 746 -8.43 -0.17 26.08
N PRO A 747 -8.88 -1.11 25.23
CA PRO A 747 -10.27 -1.18 24.78
C PRO A 747 -11.25 -1.45 25.94
N THR A 748 -12.35 -0.70 25.99
CA THR A 748 -13.52 -1.02 26.81
C THR A 748 -14.31 -2.18 26.19
N SER A 749 -15.01 -2.93 27.04
CA SER A 749 -15.27 -4.36 26.88
C SER A 749 -16.46 -4.72 25.99
N ASP A 750 -16.29 -4.58 24.67
CA ASP A 750 -17.10 -5.24 23.63
C ASP A 750 -16.35 -6.45 23.02
N GLY A 751 -15.54 -7.15 23.82
CA GLY A 751 -14.75 -8.29 23.34
C GLY A 751 -13.51 -7.91 22.51
N GLY A 752 -13.01 -6.67 22.65
CA GLY A 752 -11.70 -6.26 22.11
C GLY A 752 -11.69 -5.91 20.62
N ILE A 753 -12.81 -5.43 20.07
CA ILE A 753 -12.97 -5.24 18.62
C ILE A 753 -13.11 -3.78 18.15
N GLU A 754 -13.17 -2.79 19.05
CA GLU A 754 -13.13 -1.37 18.67
C GLU A 754 -11.88 -0.70 19.26
N HIS A 755 -10.95 -0.24 18.42
CA HIS A 755 -9.93 0.72 18.85
C HIS A 755 -10.48 2.13 18.67
N THR A 756 -10.51 2.91 19.75
CA THR A 756 -10.90 4.31 19.71
C THR A 756 -9.68 5.19 19.98
N ALA A 757 -9.18 5.89 18.96
CA ALA A 757 -8.08 6.86 19.15
C ALA A 757 -8.66 8.27 19.28
N ALA A 758 -8.46 8.88 20.45
CA ALA A 758 -8.88 10.24 20.74
C ALA A 758 -7.85 11.24 20.20
N THR A 759 -8.23 12.07 19.23
CA THR A 759 -7.32 13.04 18.59
C THR A 759 -7.88 14.44 18.68
N PHE A 760 -7.03 15.41 19.03
CA PHE A 760 -7.33 16.83 18.94
C PHE A 760 -6.74 17.42 17.65
N ALA A 761 -7.54 18.14 16.88
CA ALA A 761 -7.06 18.96 15.77
C ALA A 761 -7.96 20.18 15.54
N PRO A 762 -7.47 21.28 14.94
CA PRO A 762 -8.31 22.41 14.57
C PRO A 762 -9.47 22.00 13.66
N ALA A 763 -10.62 22.69 13.78
CA ALA A 763 -11.82 22.41 12.97
C ALA A 763 -11.53 22.42 11.46
N SER A 764 -10.71 23.37 11.00
CA SER A 764 -10.27 23.48 9.61
C SER A 764 -9.39 22.31 9.16
N GLU A 765 -8.57 21.77 10.05
CA GLU A 765 -7.72 20.62 9.74
C GLU A 765 -8.56 19.35 9.61
N TRP A 766 -9.55 19.13 10.47
CA TRP A 766 -10.49 18.01 10.32
C TRP A 766 -11.22 18.03 8.97
N LEU A 767 -11.68 19.22 8.56
CA LEU A 767 -12.31 19.40 7.24
C LEU A 767 -11.32 19.15 6.10
N ALA A 768 -10.07 19.62 6.22
CA ALA A 768 -9.04 19.40 5.19
C ALA A 768 -8.65 17.92 5.05
N ARG A 769 -8.54 17.19 6.16
CA ARG A 769 -8.31 15.72 6.17
C ARG A 769 -9.44 14.98 5.48
N GLN A 770 -10.68 15.38 5.72
CA GLN A 770 -11.85 14.79 5.08
C GLN A 770 -11.83 15.04 3.56
N GLN A 771 -11.47 16.25 3.12
CA GLN A 771 -11.34 16.58 1.69
C GLN A 771 -10.21 15.82 1.00
N ARG A 772 -9.12 15.49 1.71
CA ARG A 772 -8.03 14.62 1.21
C ARG A 772 -8.39 13.13 1.23
N GLY A 773 -9.53 12.76 1.80
CA GLY A 773 -9.97 11.38 1.94
C GLY A 773 -9.28 10.61 3.07
N GLU A 774 -8.56 11.30 3.96
CA GLU A 774 -7.82 10.72 5.09
C GLU A 774 -8.75 10.31 6.24
N VAL A 775 -9.91 10.96 6.38
CA VAL A 775 -10.92 10.66 7.41
C VAL A 775 -12.34 10.71 6.86
N PHE A 776 -13.26 9.94 7.46
CA PHE A 776 -14.69 10.07 7.19
C PHE A 776 -15.37 10.92 8.25
N LEU A 777 -16.17 11.89 7.79
CA LEU A 777 -17.03 12.71 8.64
C LEU A 777 -18.46 12.66 8.09
N PHE A 778 -19.43 12.45 8.98
CA PHE A 778 -20.84 12.47 8.63
C PHE A 778 -21.35 13.90 8.38
N PRO A 779 -22.44 14.07 7.60
CA PRO A 779 -23.09 15.37 7.40
C PRO A 779 -23.22 16.27 8.64
N PRO A 780 -23.71 15.81 9.82
CA PRO A 780 -23.75 16.63 11.02
C PRO A 780 -22.37 17.12 11.48
N GLN A 781 -21.34 16.26 11.39
CA GLN A 781 -19.98 16.57 11.84
C GLN A 781 -19.33 17.61 10.92
N CYS A 782 -19.36 17.39 9.60
CA CYS A 782 -18.87 18.38 8.63
C CYS A 782 -19.59 19.71 8.79
N PHE A 783 -20.90 19.69 9.03
CA PHE A 783 -21.68 20.90 9.20
C PHE A 783 -21.26 21.72 10.41
N LEU A 784 -21.18 21.08 11.58
CA LEU A 784 -20.77 21.76 12.81
C LEU A 784 -19.32 22.22 12.76
N LEU A 785 -18.40 21.38 12.26
CA LEU A 785 -17.00 21.76 12.10
C LEU A 785 -16.84 22.95 11.16
N THR A 786 -17.64 23.03 10.08
CA THR A 786 -17.63 24.19 9.18
C THR A 786 -18.09 25.45 9.89
N MET A 787 -19.11 25.37 10.75
CA MET A 787 -19.58 26.52 11.52
C MET A 787 -18.53 27.02 12.50
N VAL A 788 -17.93 26.11 13.25
CA VAL A 788 -16.88 26.44 14.22
C VAL A 788 -15.65 27.01 13.51
N ALA A 789 -15.21 26.40 12.40
CA ALA A 789 -14.09 26.89 11.61
C ALA A 789 -14.32 28.31 11.08
N ARG A 790 -15.55 28.63 10.62
CA ARG A 790 -15.91 29.99 10.17
C ARG A 790 -15.87 31.01 11.32
N VAL A 791 -16.33 30.65 12.52
CA VAL A 791 -16.25 31.54 13.69
C VAL A 791 -14.81 31.81 14.07
N PHE A 792 -13.96 30.78 14.12
CA PHE A 792 -12.55 30.93 14.46
C PHE A 792 -11.77 31.70 13.39
N ALA A 793 -12.07 31.51 12.10
CA ALA A 793 -11.46 32.28 11.01
C ALA A 793 -11.82 33.78 11.05
N ALA A 794 -12.98 34.14 11.62
CA ALA A 794 -13.42 35.52 11.75
C ALA A 794 -12.79 36.28 12.94
N VAL A 795 -12.02 35.59 13.79
CA VAL A 795 -11.34 36.16 14.96
C VAL A 795 -9.82 36.09 14.72
N SER A 796 -9.19 37.22 14.39
CA SER A 796 -7.74 37.28 14.14
C SER A 796 -6.94 36.82 15.36
N VAL A 797 -6.02 35.87 15.15
CA VAL A 797 -5.21 35.26 16.23
C VAL A 797 -4.32 36.30 16.93
N ASP A 798 -3.94 37.37 16.24
CA ASP A 798 -2.95 38.35 16.69
C ASP A 798 -3.46 39.32 17.79
N ALA A 799 -4.77 39.36 18.09
CA ALA A 799 -5.33 40.43 18.93
C ALA A 799 -6.23 40.00 20.12
N ALA A 800 -6.62 38.73 20.27
CA ALA A 800 -7.77 38.41 21.15
C ALA A 800 -7.65 37.18 22.07
N GLY A 801 -6.67 36.28 21.88
CA GLY A 801 -6.48 35.09 22.75
C GLY A 801 -7.66 34.08 22.74
N TYR A 802 -7.52 32.97 23.50
CA TYR A 802 -8.54 31.90 23.56
C TYR A 802 -9.86 32.33 24.21
N GLU A 803 -9.80 33.31 25.11
CA GLU A 803 -10.98 33.89 25.74
C GLU A 803 -11.90 34.54 24.72
N ALA A 804 -11.34 35.31 23.77
CA ALA A 804 -12.15 35.94 22.73
C ALA A 804 -12.69 34.93 21.72
N GLN A 805 -11.93 33.88 21.36
CA GLN A 805 -12.43 32.80 20.51
C GLN A 805 -13.59 32.05 21.18
N ARG A 806 -13.48 31.76 22.48
CA ARG A 806 -14.55 31.19 23.30
C ARG A 806 -15.77 32.10 23.35
N ALA A 807 -15.57 33.39 23.63
CA ALA A 807 -16.65 34.38 23.68
C ALA A 807 -17.36 34.54 22.32
N ALA A 808 -16.60 34.56 21.23
CA ALA A 808 -17.14 34.63 19.87
C ALA A 808 -17.98 33.41 19.52
N LEU A 809 -17.52 32.20 19.89
CA LEU A 809 -18.28 30.96 19.68
C LEU A 809 -19.54 30.92 20.55
N LEU A 810 -19.46 31.31 21.82
CA LEU A 810 -20.62 31.41 22.70
C LEU A 810 -21.66 32.42 22.19
N ARG A 811 -21.21 33.56 21.69
CA ARG A 811 -22.09 34.56 21.06
C ARG A 811 -22.72 34.00 19.78
N PHE A 812 -21.95 33.29 18.96
CA PHE A 812 -22.46 32.65 17.75
C PHE A 812 -23.56 31.64 18.07
N VAL A 813 -23.35 30.73 19.03
CA VAL A 813 -24.35 29.68 19.30
C VAL A 813 -25.64 30.20 19.94
N ARG A 814 -25.57 31.32 20.67
CA ARG A 814 -26.74 32.02 21.23
C ARG A 814 -27.43 32.95 20.22
N ALA A 815 -26.82 33.18 19.06
CA ALA A 815 -27.39 34.01 18.01
C ALA A 815 -28.17 33.17 16.98
N GLY A 816 -29.08 33.84 16.27
CA GLY A 816 -29.72 33.29 15.08
C GLY A 816 -28.80 33.28 13.85
N THR A 817 -29.32 32.82 12.71
CA THR A 817 -28.64 32.92 11.42
C THR A 817 -29.00 34.26 10.75
N PRO A 818 -28.11 34.91 9.99
CA PRO A 818 -28.46 36.10 9.23
C PRO A 818 -29.69 35.87 8.34
N VAL A 819 -30.59 36.85 8.29
CA VAL A 819 -31.82 36.77 7.50
C VAL A 819 -31.50 36.90 6.02
N GLY A 820 -31.76 35.84 5.25
CA GLY A 820 -31.66 35.83 3.80
C GLY A 820 -32.88 36.45 3.10
N ARG A 821 -32.85 36.46 1.76
CA ARG A 821 -33.90 37.11 0.94
C ARG A 821 -35.23 36.34 0.87
N SER A 822 -35.25 35.06 1.26
CA SER A 822 -36.42 34.17 1.15
C SER A 822 -37.33 34.25 2.38
N VAL A 823 -38.66 34.12 2.20
CA VAL A 823 -39.63 34.05 3.32
C VAL A 823 -39.29 32.90 4.28
N ARG A 824 -38.88 31.75 3.76
CA ARG A 824 -38.48 30.57 4.56
C ARG A 824 -37.17 30.78 5.34
N SER A 825 -36.33 31.69 4.87
CA SER A 825 -35.14 32.10 5.63
C SER A 825 -35.55 32.82 6.92
N ARG A 826 -36.55 33.72 6.83
CA ARG A 826 -37.05 34.49 7.98
C ARG A 826 -37.63 33.61 9.10
N GLU A 827 -38.26 32.49 8.75
CA GLU A 827 -38.88 31.56 9.71
C GLU A 827 -37.85 30.84 10.60
N THR A 828 -36.64 30.58 10.10
CA THR A 828 -35.60 29.80 10.81
C THR A 828 -34.36 30.62 11.19
N ALA A 829 -34.24 31.83 10.66
CA ALA A 829 -33.15 32.76 10.95
C ALA A 829 -33.15 33.23 12.41
N GLY A 830 -34.33 33.49 12.98
CA GLY A 830 -34.46 33.98 14.37
C GLY A 830 -34.17 32.93 15.45
N ILE A 831 -34.08 31.65 15.10
CA ILE A 831 -33.86 30.54 16.04
C ILE A 831 -32.37 30.49 16.41
N PRO A 832 -32.01 30.59 17.70
CA PRO A 832 -30.62 30.41 18.16
C PRO A 832 -30.08 29.03 17.81
N TRP A 833 -28.76 28.91 17.55
CA TRP A 833 -28.15 27.60 17.27
C TRP A 833 -28.30 26.59 18.43
N THR A 834 -28.40 27.06 19.67
CA THR A 834 -28.72 26.24 20.84
C THR A 834 -30.07 25.53 20.72
N GLU A 835 -31.00 26.08 19.94
CA GLU A 835 -32.37 25.59 19.79
C GLU A 835 -32.68 25.03 18.40
N LYS A 836 -31.78 25.19 17.43
CA LYS A 836 -31.93 24.67 16.07
C LYS A 836 -32.07 23.14 16.07
N VAL A 837 -32.95 22.65 15.20
CA VAL A 837 -33.15 21.22 14.95
C VAL A 837 -33.08 20.95 13.46
N MET A 838 -32.25 19.99 13.09
CA MET A 838 -31.96 19.67 11.71
C MET A 838 -32.32 18.21 11.44
N SER A 839 -33.32 18.01 10.59
CA SER A 839 -33.63 16.74 9.95
C SER A 839 -33.38 16.90 8.45
N PRO A 840 -32.23 16.39 7.95
CA PRO A 840 -31.84 16.62 6.56
C PRO A 840 -32.87 16.08 5.59
N GLU A 841 -33.18 16.86 4.55
CA GLU A 841 -34.01 16.42 3.44
C GLU A 841 -33.30 16.51 2.10
N VAL A 842 -33.40 15.47 1.26
CA VAL A 842 -32.88 15.53 -0.11
C VAL A 842 -33.71 16.55 -0.90
N LEU A 843 -33.08 17.65 -1.30
CA LEU A 843 -33.70 18.65 -2.16
C LEU A 843 -33.71 18.19 -3.61
N PHE A 844 -32.55 17.75 -4.09
CA PHE A 844 -32.33 17.21 -5.44
C PHE A 844 -30.96 16.52 -5.51
N ARG A 845 -30.73 15.77 -6.59
CA ARG A 845 -29.40 15.31 -6.98
C ARG A 845 -28.79 16.32 -7.95
N ARG A 846 -27.60 16.81 -7.64
CA ARG A 846 -26.89 17.81 -8.44
C ARG A 846 -26.41 17.19 -9.75
N GLU A 847 -26.65 17.85 -10.87
CA GLU A 847 -26.35 17.27 -12.19
C GLU A 847 -24.86 17.31 -12.55
N SER A 848 -24.11 18.30 -12.07
CA SER A 848 -22.71 18.49 -12.46
C SER A 848 -21.77 17.43 -11.89
N ASP A 849 -22.04 16.91 -10.70
CA ASP A 849 -21.17 15.98 -9.96
C ASP A 849 -21.90 14.79 -9.33
N GLY A 850 -23.23 14.70 -9.50
CA GLY A 850 -24.04 13.57 -9.02
C GLY A 850 -24.28 13.53 -7.51
N ARG A 851 -23.77 14.51 -6.74
CA ARG A 851 -23.93 14.57 -5.28
C ARG A 851 -25.37 14.89 -4.89
N LEU A 852 -25.81 14.35 -3.75
CA LEU A 852 -27.09 14.70 -3.17
C LEU A 852 -26.98 16.04 -2.44
N VAL A 853 -27.93 16.93 -2.69
CA VAL A 853 -28.04 18.22 -1.99
C VAL A 853 -29.07 18.06 -0.89
N LEU A 854 -28.61 18.11 0.36
CA LEU A 854 -29.42 18.01 1.56
C LEU A 854 -29.75 19.40 2.10
N GLY A 855 -31.02 19.73 2.20
CA GLY A 855 -31.52 20.87 2.96
C GLY A 855 -31.58 20.50 4.43
N VAL A 856 -31.09 21.39 5.31
CA VAL A 856 -31.04 21.15 6.77
C VAL A 856 -31.95 22.12 7.53
N ASP A 857 -32.93 22.73 6.86
CA ASP A 857 -33.84 23.73 7.42
C ASP A 857 -35.01 23.17 8.22
N LYS A 858 -35.35 21.90 8.03
CA LYS A 858 -36.56 21.31 8.61
C LYS A 858 -36.28 20.62 9.95
N PRO A 859 -37.21 20.69 10.92
CA PRO A 859 -37.01 20.14 12.27
C PRO A 859 -37.33 18.64 12.39
N GLY A 860 -37.78 17.98 11.31
CA GLY A 860 -38.31 16.61 11.37
C GLY A 860 -39.85 16.56 11.36
N LEU A 861 -40.41 15.35 11.33
CA LEU A 861 -41.87 15.14 11.31
C LEU A 861 -42.48 15.34 12.70
N GLU A 862 -41.72 15.00 13.72
CA GLU A 862 -42.04 14.99 15.16
C GLU A 862 -42.20 16.41 15.71
N LEU A 863 -41.53 17.38 15.08
CA LEU A 863 -41.50 18.78 15.51
C LEU A 863 -42.18 19.72 14.51
N LYS A 864 -42.90 19.17 13.53
CA LYS A 864 -43.62 19.98 12.54
C LYS A 864 -44.69 20.83 13.22
N GLY A 865 -44.66 22.15 13.01
CA GLY A 865 -45.62 23.09 13.59
C GLY A 865 -45.27 23.59 15.00
N THR A 866 -44.15 23.14 15.57
CA THR A 866 -43.66 23.60 16.90
C THR A 866 -42.92 24.95 16.86
N GLY A 867 -42.76 25.55 15.67
CA GLY A 867 -41.94 26.76 15.47
C GLY A 867 -40.43 26.51 15.46
N ARG A 868 -39.98 25.25 15.61
CA ARG A 868 -38.56 24.88 15.53
C ARG A 868 -38.11 24.63 14.09
N GLY A 869 -36.82 24.79 13.82
CA GLY A 869 -36.23 24.61 12.49
C GLY A 869 -34.71 24.63 12.52
N GLY A 870 -34.10 24.36 11.38
CA GLY A 870 -32.65 24.24 11.20
C GLY A 870 -32.04 25.45 10.49
N ASP A 871 -31.07 25.24 9.60
CA ASP A 871 -30.43 26.32 8.82
C ASP A 871 -30.92 26.31 7.36
N TYR A 872 -31.59 27.39 6.94
CA TYR A 872 -32.08 27.56 5.57
C TYR A 872 -31.00 28.04 4.60
N GLU A 873 -30.05 28.84 5.06
CA GLU A 873 -29.10 29.50 4.18
C GLU A 873 -28.07 28.53 3.60
N ARG A 874 -27.89 27.36 4.22
CA ARG A 874 -26.87 26.38 3.84
C ARG A 874 -27.45 25.03 3.51
N VAL A 875 -26.74 24.31 2.64
CA VAL A 875 -27.04 22.93 2.25
C VAL A 875 -25.79 22.07 2.42
N VAL A 876 -26.00 20.77 2.62
CA VAL A 876 -24.93 19.77 2.65
C VAL A 876 -24.93 18.99 1.35
N LEU A 877 -23.84 19.07 0.60
CA LEU A 877 -23.59 18.22 -0.56
C LEU A 877 -22.89 16.97 -0.06
N VAL A 878 -23.37 15.80 -0.48
CA VAL A 878 -22.79 14.52 -0.05
C VAL A 878 -22.95 13.45 -1.11
N ASN A 879 -21.93 12.60 -1.22
CA ASN A 879 -22.00 11.36 -1.95
C ASN A 879 -22.10 10.20 -0.96
N PHE A 880 -23.28 9.59 -0.81
CA PHE A 880 -23.43 8.41 0.03
C PHE A 880 -22.94 7.16 -0.72
N THR A 881 -21.83 6.57 -0.26
CA THR A 881 -21.29 5.31 -0.77
C THR A 881 -21.55 4.17 0.24
N LYS A 882 -21.24 2.92 -0.13
CA LYS A 882 -21.38 1.77 0.80
C LYS A 882 -20.38 1.83 1.97
N GLU A 883 -19.30 2.59 1.83
CA GLU A 883 -18.30 2.84 2.90
C GLU A 883 -18.69 3.99 3.84
N GLY A 884 -19.66 4.82 3.45
CA GLY A 884 -20.08 6.00 4.22
C GLY A 884 -20.25 7.25 3.36
N PRO A 885 -20.55 8.40 3.99
CA PRO A 885 -20.60 9.68 3.29
C PRO A 885 -19.20 10.10 2.84
N ARG A 886 -19.05 10.37 1.54
CA ARG A 886 -17.85 10.92 0.89
C ARG A 886 -18.14 12.30 0.32
N ASP A 887 -17.09 13.09 0.11
CA ASP A 887 -17.14 14.41 -0.52
C ASP A 887 -18.18 15.34 0.11
N VAL A 888 -18.27 15.27 1.45
CA VAL A 888 -19.22 16.04 2.24
C VAL A 888 -18.78 17.50 2.27
N GLU A 889 -19.64 18.39 1.79
CA GLU A 889 -19.32 19.80 1.66
C GLU A 889 -20.51 20.66 2.08
N VAL A 890 -20.25 21.74 2.81
CA VAL A 890 -21.29 22.70 3.21
C VAL A 890 -21.17 23.96 2.36
N ARG A 891 -22.23 24.29 1.64
CA ARG A 891 -22.29 25.45 0.75
C ARG A 891 -23.53 26.29 0.98
N ASP A 892 -23.48 27.54 0.54
CA ASP A 892 -24.64 28.42 0.57
C ASP A 892 -25.69 27.95 -0.44
N ARG A 893 -26.93 27.86 0.02
CA ARG A 893 -28.06 27.31 -0.72
C ARG A 893 -28.32 28.07 -2.01
N ALA A 894 -28.23 29.40 -1.96
CA ALA A 894 -28.48 30.25 -3.13
C ALA A 894 -27.51 29.92 -4.28
N GLU A 895 -26.21 29.80 -3.99
CA GLU A 895 -25.19 29.49 -4.97
C GLU A 895 -25.44 28.12 -5.64
N VAL A 896 -25.71 27.09 -4.84
CA VAL A 896 -25.94 25.73 -5.34
C VAL A 896 -27.21 25.66 -6.21
N MET A 897 -28.24 26.42 -5.86
CA MET A 897 -29.48 26.51 -6.64
C MET A 897 -29.27 27.25 -7.97
N ASP A 898 -28.44 28.30 -7.99
CA ASP A 898 -28.15 29.07 -9.20
C ASP A 898 -27.21 28.31 -10.16
N GLU A 899 -26.23 27.57 -9.63
CA GLU A 899 -25.40 26.63 -10.39
C GLU A 899 -26.26 25.54 -11.07
N GLN A 900 -27.22 24.96 -10.33
CA GLN A 900 -28.13 23.94 -10.87
C GLN A 900 -29.04 24.51 -11.98
N LYS A 901 -29.58 25.72 -11.82
CA LYS A 901 -30.40 26.39 -12.85
C LYS A 901 -29.59 26.72 -14.11
N SER A 902 -28.35 27.18 -13.93
CA SER A 902 -27.46 27.54 -15.04
C SER A 902 -27.07 26.30 -15.85
N GLY A 903 -26.71 25.20 -15.17
CA GLY A 903 -26.42 23.92 -15.83
C GLY A 903 -27.63 23.37 -16.60
N MET A 904 -28.83 23.51 -16.05
CA MET A 904 -30.06 23.08 -16.73
C MET A 904 -30.38 23.94 -17.97
N LYS A 905 -30.17 25.26 -17.90
CA LYS A 905 -30.29 26.15 -19.08
C LYS A 905 -29.29 25.80 -20.18
N GLU A 906 -28.03 25.54 -19.81
CA GLU A 906 -26.98 25.19 -20.77
C GLU A 906 -27.26 23.84 -21.46
N LYS A 907 -27.88 22.90 -20.74
CA LYS A 907 -28.30 21.60 -21.28
C LYS A 907 -29.50 21.71 -22.21
N ILE A 908 -30.46 22.58 -21.88
CA ILE A 908 -31.60 22.91 -22.76
C ILE A 908 -31.14 23.67 -24.01
N LEU A 909 -30.07 24.47 -23.94
CA LEU A 909 -29.45 25.13 -25.11
C LEU A 909 -28.63 24.18 -25.99
N LYS A 910 -28.23 23.01 -25.47
CA LYS A 910 -27.48 21.96 -26.19
C LYS A 910 -28.38 20.87 -26.78
N LEU A 911 -29.65 20.84 -26.39
CA LEU A 911 -30.71 19.98 -26.94
C LEU A 911 -31.53 20.79 -27.96
#